data_AF-A0A9Q0DYB1-F1
#
_entry.id   AF-A0A9Q0DYB1-F1
#
_cell.length_a   1.000
_cell.length_b   1.000
_cell.length_c   1.000
_cell.angle_alpha   90.00
_cell.angle_beta   90.00
_cell.angle_gamma   90.00
#
_symmetry.space_group_name_H-M   'P 1'
#
loop_
_entity.id
_entity.type
_entity.pdbx_description
1 polymer ?
#
loop_
_entity_poly.entity_id
_entity_poly.type
_entity_poly.pdbx_seq_one_letter_code
_entity_poly.pdbx_strand_id
1 'polypeptide(L)'
;MFTVSRNREDNAVITANKSELLRTMIQDIAIVRHPVSVCVPVNHEVVLSVRAEGTGVLNYQWFTDHEQEVFGGTREDLRVKAQQNQLFVCRVNDQFRNCVFSEWVRVKVLDIPKPGMPRVWQGELHIVLNPKSQTVQEGQKLTLRCAAFGTPDPHYQWYRNGLPLQDNNSETLQVERTTADHGGTYLCSVSNVLEERWSTPADIEIVTADELPPPTLTATDKVALLIGNLNYVHHPLLMAPTMDVHQLGNLLQQLGFRVVSLIDLTREEMMAAIDKFLDLLDRGVYGLFYYAGHGYERSGRNYLVAVDAPQPYQPENCVCVQRIMLKMQNRQTALSVILLDTCRKWYNRNCVLSEIMPLGPRGNTVYGYATCEDAEAFEVQDGGKSTGIFTKYLNKHILKKGKVTHVLEQVSEDLGRDPLVTGKQAMEIKHTLKEPRSLTDRIRTTGHTRELHLRDTCWRRANALPGKERLKFRCGVVVEVSFSALFSNTLVVFGTVKTTGPKAQACSVILSSTPSMVDIFSGPGRSEVDSLIHIKSDNPDGILRLCSLQKLQGSLVINVDLHYTHVDSKLRLKESQQKDIGRPLVASWELYMKQGAGAAKVHDAVPARSFDGISKSKSPIQQTVDGQCRPFTRKAEVLAARSKEPEENDENEHWN
;
A
#
# COMPACT_ATOMS: atom_id res chain seq x y z
N MET A 1 -46.38 -36.79 -68.91
CA MET A 1 -47.68 -36.34 -69.46
C MET A 1 -47.63 -34.82 -69.62
N PHE A 2 -47.72 -34.36 -70.88
CA PHE A 2 -48.22 -33.05 -71.37
C PHE A 2 -47.51 -31.74 -70.94
N THR A 3 -46.64 -31.13 -71.77
CA THR A 3 -46.86 -30.16 -72.92
C THR A 3 -47.10 -28.71 -72.48
N VAL A 4 -46.19 -27.74 -72.71
CA VAL A 4 -45.84 -26.94 -73.93
C VAL A 4 -46.84 -25.83 -74.32
N SER A 5 -46.35 -24.58 -74.36
CA SER A 5 -46.63 -23.48 -75.32
C SER A 5 -45.79 -22.25 -74.87
N ARG A 6 -44.74 -21.70 -75.53
CA ARG A 6 -44.57 -21.09 -76.88
C ARG A 6 -45.73 -20.15 -77.27
N ASN A 7 -45.57 -18.98 -77.89
CA ASN A 7 -44.52 -18.02 -78.25
C ASN A 7 -45.20 -17.03 -79.22
N ARG A 8 -44.78 -15.76 -79.30
CA ARG A 8 -44.66 -14.87 -80.51
C ARG A 8 -44.80 -13.39 -80.06
N GLU A 9 -44.01 -12.45 -80.57
CA GLU A 9 -43.86 -12.12 -82.00
C GLU A 9 -42.42 -11.71 -82.42
N ASP A 10 -42.15 -11.99 -83.70
CA ASP A 10 -41.00 -11.64 -84.52
C ASP A 10 -41.22 -10.32 -85.29
N ASN A 11 -40.13 -9.62 -85.64
CA ASN A 11 -39.80 -9.01 -86.95
C ASN A 11 -38.64 -8.02 -86.76
N ALA A 12 -37.43 -8.07 -87.36
CA ALA A 12 -36.92 -8.36 -88.71
C ALA A 12 -36.29 -7.08 -89.35
N VAL A 13 -35.01 -7.20 -89.75
CA VAL A 13 -34.35 -6.63 -90.95
C VAL A 13 -33.48 -5.34 -90.86
N ILE A 14 -32.15 -5.60 -90.98
CA ILE A 14 -31.09 -4.98 -91.83
C ILE A 14 -30.79 -3.47 -91.73
N THR A 15 -29.60 -3.11 -91.23
CA THR A 15 -28.49 -2.53 -92.04
C THR A 15 -27.23 -2.35 -91.18
N ALA A 16 -26.14 -2.97 -91.61
CA ALA A 16 -24.81 -2.71 -91.07
C ALA A 16 -24.43 -1.26 -91.38
N ASN A 17 -24.11 -0.47 -90.35
CA ASN A 17 -23.54 0.85 -90.53
C ASN A 17 -22.13 0.88 -89.94
N LYS A 18 -21.19 1.18 -90.84
CA LYS A 18 -19.79 1.63 -90.76
C LYS A 18 -19.23 2.31 -89.49
N SER A 19 -19.92 2.35 -88.35
CA SER A 19 -19.42 2.81 -87.05
C SER A 19 -18.78 1.72 -86.20
N GLU A 20 -18.91 0.44 -86.58
CA GLU A 20 -18.30 -0.70 -85.86
C GLU A 20 -16.80 -0.90 -86.15
N LEU A 21 -16.26 -0.27 -87.20
CA LEU A 21 -14.86 -0.43 -87.61
C LEU A 21 -13.91 0.70 -87.13
N LEU A 22 -14.38 1.56 -86.22
CA LEU A 22 -13.60 2.63 -85.58
C LEU A 22 -13.83 2.72 -84.06
N ARG A 23 -14.26 1.61 -83.43
CA ARG A 23 -13.98 1.36 -82.00
C ARG A 23 -12.72 0.52 -81.91
N THR A 24 -11.59 1.17 -82.20
CA THR A 24 -10.28 0.80 -81.67
C THR A 24 -10.45 0.43 -80.21
N MET A 25 -9.99 -0.75 -79.81
CA MET A 25 -10.10 -1.32 -78.45
C MET A 25 -9.98 -0.26 -77.35
N ILE A 26 -11.11 0.25 -76.83
CA ILE A 26 -11.12 0.91 -75.53
C ILE A 26 -11.05 -0.25 -74.55
N GLN A 27 -9.88 -0.46 -73.96
CA GLN A 27 -9.77 -1.34 -72.81
C GLN A 27 -10.47 -0.60 -71.67
N ASP A 28 -11.73 -0.98 -71.42
CA ASP A 28 -12.53 -0.41 -70.33
C ASP A 28 -11.72 -0.46 -69.03
N ILE A 29 -11.72 0.63 -68.26
CA ILE A 29 -10.96 0.69 -67.01
C ILE A 29 -11.44 -0.45 -66.10
N ALA A 30 -10.52 -1.27 -65.61
CA ALA A 30 -10.81 -2.36 -64.72
C ALA A 30 -9.87 -2.33 -63.51
N ILE A 31 -10.41 -2.58 -62.32
CA ILE A 31 -9.60 -2.78 -61.12
C ILE A 31 -9.13 -4.23 -61.12
N VAL A 32 -7.81 -4.43 -61.27
CA VAL A 32 -7.18 -5.76 -61.30
C VAL A 32 -6.70 -6.21 -59.92
N ARG A 33 -6.56 -5.28 -58.98
CA ARG A 33 -6.29 -5.58 -57.57
C ARG A 33 -7.03 -4.60 -56.68
N HIS A 34 -7.99 -5.13 -55.94
CA HIS A 34 -8.69 -4.39 -54.91
C HIS A 34 -7.81 -4.26 -53.66
N PRO A 35 -7.98 -3.19 -52.86
CA PRO A 35 -7.38 -3.10 -51.55
C PRO A 35 -7.94 -4.19 -50.62
N VAL A 36 -7.28 -4.38 -49.49
CA VAL A 36 -7.62 -5.43 -48.53
C VAL A 36 -7.93 -4.80 -47.18
N SER A 37 -8.98 -5.27 -46.50
CA SER A 37 -9.29 -4.88 -45.12
C SER A 37 -8.17 -5.31 -44.17
N VAL A 38 -7.88 -4.49 -43.17
CA VAL A 38 -6.78 -4.72 -42.23
C VAL A 38 -7.27 -4.53 -40.81
N CYS A 39 -6.68 -5.28 -39.88
CA CYS A 39 -6.89 -5.09 -38.45
C CYS A 39 -5.53 -4.88 -37.79
N VAL A 40 -5.31 -3.73 -37.17
CA VAL A 40 -4.00 -3.34 -36.63
C VAL A 40 -4.14 -2.63 -35.27
N PRO A 41 -3.07 -2.59 -34.45
CA PRO A 41 -3.07 -1.82 -33.21
C PRO A 41 -3.24 -0.32 -33.44
N VAL A 42 -3.73 0.38 -32.41
CA VAL A 42 -3.86 1.85 -32.44
C VAL A 42 -2.54 2.54 -32.78
N ASN A 43 -2.63 3.56 -33.65
CA ASN A 43 -1.53 4.34 -34.20
C ASN A 43 -0.57 3.59 -35.13
N HIS A 44 -0.88 2.36 -35.56
CA HIS A 44 -0.11 1.69 -36.61
C HIS A 44 -0.36 2.37 -37.97
N GLU A 45 0.67 2.45 -38.81
CA GLU A 45 0.56 2.98 -40.18
C GLU A 45 0.28 1.83 -41.14
N VAL A 46 -0.76 1.94 -41.94
CA VAL A 46 -1.16 0.94 -42.94
C VAL A 46 -1.15 1.55 -44.33
N VAL A 47 -0.85 0.74 -45.34
CA VAL A 47 -0.91 1.13 -46.74
C VAL A 47 -2.03 0.34 -47.41
N LEU A 48 -3.04 1.04 -47.91
CA LEU A 48 -4.09 0.47 -48.76
C LEU A 48 -3.69 0.68 -50.22
N SER A 49 -3.66 -0.38 -51.01
CA SER A 49 -3.21 -0.33 -52.41
C SER A 49 -4.29 -0.81 -53.35
N VAL A 50 -4.59 -0.03 -54.38
CA VAL A 50 -5.44 -0.44 -55.52
C VAL A 50 -4.58 -0.54 -56.78
N ARG A 51 -4.90 -1.47 -57.69
CA ARG A 51 -4.33 -1.45 -59.05
C ARG A 51 -5.44 -1.53 -60.07
N ALA A 52 -5.37 -0.65 -61.05
CA ALA A 52 -6.28 -0.63 -62.19
C ALA A 52 -5.52 -0.64 -63.50
N GLU A 53 -6.12 -1.21 -64.52
CA GLU A 53 -5.64 -1.25 -65.90
C GLU A 53 -6.66 -0.53 -66.79
N GLY A 54 -6.17 0.18 -67.79
CA GLY A 54 -7.00 0.94 -68.73
C GLY A 54 -6.15 1.72 -69.71
N THR A 55 -6.74 2.18 -70.81
CA THR A 55 -6.01 2.97 -71.81
C THR A 55 -5.83 4.43 -71.35
N GLY A 56 -4.59 4.89 -71.26
CA GLY A 56 -4.25 6.30 -70.94
C GLY A 56 -3.87 6.52 -69.47
N VAL A 57 -3.87 7.79 -69.04
CA VAL A 57 -3.52 8.17 -67.67
C VAL A 57 -4.73 7.94 -66.75
N LEU A 58 -4.53 7.11 -65.72
CA LEU A 58 -5.52 6.85 -64.69
C LEU A 58 -5.33 7.80 -63.50
N ASN A 59 -6.43 8.33 -62.98
CA ASN A 59 -6.46 9.17 -61.80
C ASN A 59 -7.16 8.43 -60.66
N TYR A 60 -6.65 8.61 -59.44
CA TYR A 60 -7.15 7.95 -58.24
C TYR A 60 -7.72 9.00 -57.29
N GLN A 61 -8.77 8.66 -56.55
CA GLN A 61 -9.25 9.45 -55.42
C GLN A 61 -9.84 8.52 -54.36
N TRP A 62 -9.31 8.60 -53.14
CA TRP A 62 -9.82 7.85 -51.99
C TRP A 62 -10.91 8.60 -51.25
N PHE A 63 -11.87 7.84 -50.70
CA PHE A 63 -12.99 8.32 -49.93
C PHE A 63 -13.11 7.54 -48.61
N THR A 64 -13.61 8.18 -47.56
CA THR A 64 -14.00 7.54 -46.31
C THR A 64 -15.48 7.12 -46.33
N ASP A 65 -16.01 6.64 -45.20
CA ASP A 65 -17.46 6.59 -45.02
C ASP A 65 -18.07 7.99 -45.21
N HIS A 66 -19.35 8.03 -45.58
CA HIS A 66 -20.07 9.26 -45.92
C HIS A 66 -19.55 10.02 -47.16
N GLU A 67 -18.82 9.34 -48.06
CA GLU A 67 -18.38 9.87 -49.36
C GLU A 67 -17.47 11.11 -49.27
N GLN A 68 -16.77 11.29 -48.14
CA GLN A 68 -15.83 12.41 -47.99
C GLN A 68 -14.49 12.09 -48.67
N GLU A 69 -13.98 13.04 -49.46
CA GLU A 69 -12.68 12.91 -50.11
C GLU A 69 -11.53 12.93 -49.08
N VAL A 70 -10.65 11.94 -49.17
CA VAL A 70 -9.40 11.95 -48.40
C VAL A 70 -8.43 12.93 -49.05
N PHE A 71 -8.12 14.02 -48.33
CA PHE A 71 -7.18 15.03 -48.80
C PHE A 71 -5.81 14.43 -49.11
N GLY A 72 -5.32 14.61 -50.33
CA GLY A 72 -4.05 14.05 -50.79
C GLY A 72 -4.09 12.55 -51.14
N GLY A 73 -5.24 11.90 -51.01
CA GLY A 73 -5.48 10.50 -51.41
C GLY A 73 -5.66 10.35 -52.93
N THR A 74 -4.75 10.93 -53.73
CA THR A 74 -4.85 10.98 -55.20
C THR A 74 -3.97 9.97 -55.92
N ARG A 75 -3.49 8.95 -55.20
CA ARG A 75 -2.58 7.91 -55.69
C ARG A 75 -3.18 6.52 -55.49
N GLU A 76 -2.58 5.54 -56.15
CA GLU A 76 -2.90 4.12 -56.04
C GLU A 76 -2.70 3.57 -54.61
N ASP A 77 -1.75 4.14 -53.87
CA ASP A 77 -1.47 3.81 -52.47
C ASP A 77 -1.97 4.92 -51.53
N LEU A 78 -2.79 4.55 -50.54
CA LEU A 78 -3.22 5.42 -49.45
C LEU A 78 -2.54 4.98 -48.14
N ARG A 79 -1.79 5.90 -47.53
CA ARG A 79 -1.22 5.70 -46.19
C ARG A 79 -2.20 6.21 -45.13
N VAL A 80 -2.59 5.34 -44.21
CA VAL A 80 -3.54 5.65 -43.14
C VAL A 80 -2.90 5.36 -41.79
N LYS A 81 -3.03 6.29 -40.84
CA LYS A 81 -2.70 6.04 -39.44
C LYS A 81 -3.95 5.56 -38.72
N ALA A 82 -3.91 4.34 -38.19
CA ALA A 82 -5.05 3.64 -37.62
C ALA A 82 -5.46 4.24 -36.26
N GLN A 83 -6.34 5.24 -36.27
CA GLN A 83 -6.82 5.93 -35.05
C GLN A 83 -8.20 5.45 -34.60
N GLN A 84 -9.07 5.14 -35.56
CA GLN A 84 -10.42 4.62 -35.33
C GLN A 84 -10.80 3.64 -36.43
N ASN A 85 -11.85 2.85 -36.20
CA ASN A 85 -12.43 2.00 -37.24
C ASN A 85 -12.96 2.86 -38.37
N GLN A 86 -12.47 2.62 -39.59
CA GLN A 86 -12.78 3.47 -40.73
C GLN A 86 -12.90 2.64 -42.01
N LEU A 87 -13.90 2.95 -42.84
CA LEU A 87 -14.05 2.37 -44.17
C LEU A 87 -13.41 3.28 -45.23
N PHE A 88 -12.85 2.67 -46.27
CA PHE A 88 -12.26 3.35 -47.41
C PHE A 88 -12.69 2.72 -48.73
N VAL A 89 -12.83 3.54 -49.77
CA VAL A 89 -13.01 3.12 -51.16
C VAL A 89 -12.18 4.02 -52.07
N CYS A 90 -11.64 3.47 -53.16
CA CYS A 90 -10.92 4.23 -54.16
C CYS A 90 -11.73 4.33 -55.45
N ARG A 91 -11.91 5.54 -55.97
CA ARG A 91 -12.40 5.80 -57.33
C ARG A 91 -11.22 5.88 -58.28
N VAL A 92 -11.28 5.17 -59.38
CA VAL A 92 -10.34 5.29 -60.49
C VAL A 92 -11.06 5.81 -61.72
N ASN A 93 -10.51 6.85 -62.36
CA ASN A 93 -11.06 7.42 -63.58
C ASN A 93 -10.01 7.64 -64.67
N ASP A 94 -10.41 7.51 -65.93
CA ASP A 94 -9.57 7.81 -67.09
C ASP A 94 -9.76 9.25 -67.59
N GLN A 95 -9.08 9.57 -68.69
CA GLN A 95 -9.20 10.83 -69.42
C GLN A 95 -10.54 11.03 -70.14
N PHE A 96 -11.33 9.96 -70.31
CA PHE A 96 -12.64 9.97 -70.98
C PHE A 96 -13.82 10.04 -70.00
N ARG A 97 -13.53 10.22 -68.70
CA ARG A 97 -14.49 10.29 -67.59
C ARG A 97 -15.21 8.97 -67.29
N ASN A 98 -14.68 7.83 -67.74
CA ASN A 98 -15.13 6.54 -67.23
C ASN A 98 -14.66 6.39 -65.78
N CYS A 99 -15.48 5.81 -64.90
CA CYS A 99 -15.13 5.63 -63.50
C CYS A 99 -15.50 4.23 -62.99
N VAL A 100 -14.60 3.68 -62.17
CA VAL A 100 -14.80 2.43 -61.43
C VAL A 100 -14.41 2.62 -59.98
N PHE A 101 -15.03 1.88 -59.08
CA PHE A 101 -14.76 1.93 -57.65
C PHE A 101 -14.18 0.61 -57.17
N SER A 102 -13.22 0.70 -56.25
CA SER A 102 -12.72 -0.47 -55.55
C SER A 102 -13.81 -1.07 -54.65
N GLU A 103 -13.51 -2.22 -54.05
CA GLU A 103 -14.33 -2.71 -52.95
C GLU A 103 -14.10 -1.81 -51.73
N TRP A 104 -15.11 -1.73 -50.86
CA TRP A 104 -14.96 -1.10 -49.57
C TRP A 104 -14.07 -1.94 -48.68
N VAL A 105 -13.04 -1.31 -48.11
CA VAL A 105 -12.13 -1.96 -47.16
C VAL A 105 -12.17 -1.29 -45.80
N ARG A 106 -12.02 -2.09 -44.76
CA ARG A 106 -12.05 -1.62 -43.38
C ARG A 106 -10.64 -1.60 -42.80
N VAL A 107 -10.28 -0.47 -42.21
CA VAL A 107 -9.16 -0.38 -41.25
C VAL A 107 -9.77 -0.52 -39.86
N LYS A 108 -9.67 -1.71 -39.27
CA LYS A 108 -10.11 -2.00 -37.90
C LYS A 108 -8.97 -1.72 -36.92
N VAL A 109 -9.26 -0.99 -35.86
CA VAL A 109 -8.32 -0.59 -34.81
C VAL A 109 -8.53 -1.43 -33.56
N LEU A 110 -7.46 -2.04 -33.08
CA LEU A 110 -7.44 -2.74 -31.82
C LEU A 110 -6.76 -1.90 -30.73
N ASP A 111 -7.44 -1.77 -29.60
CA ASP A 111 -6.89 -1.15 -28.40
C ASP A 111 -6.00 -2.15 -27.64
N ILE A 112 -4.72 -2.19 -28.04
CA ILE A 112 -3.70 -3.09 -27.49
C ILE A 112 -2.43 -2.26 -27.21
N PRO A 113 -1.77 -2.45 -26.06
CA PRO A 113 -0.49 -1.79 -25.78
C PRO A 113 0.61 -2.22 -26.77
N LYS A 114 1.38 -1.25 -27.27
CA LYS A 114 2.48 -1.41 -28.25
C LYS A 114 3.53 -2.52 -27.97
N PRO A 115 3.83 -2.98 -26.74
CA PRO A 115 4.81 -4.04 -26.52
C PRO A 115 4.45 -5.40 -27.13
N GLY A 116 3.20 -5.61 -27.55
CA GLY A 116 2.73 -6.87 -28.13
C GLY A 116 3.01 -7.06 -29.63
N MET A 117 3.67 -6.12 -30.30
CA MET A 117 3.93 -6.20 -31.73
C MET A 117 5.33 -6.79 -32.02
N PRO A 118 5.46 -7.74 -32.96
CA PRO A 118 6.74 -8.17 -33.49
C PRO A 118 7.56 -6.98 -34.01
N ARG A 119 8.89 -7.00 -33.79
CA ARG A 119 9.80 -5.92 -34.25
C ARG A 119 9.74 -5.70 -35.77
N VAL A 120 9.44 -6.75 -36.52
CA VAL A 120 9.18 -6.75 -37.96
C VAL A 120 7.88 -7.54 -38.15
N TRP A 121 6.86 -6.88 -38.68
CA TRP A 121 5.54 -7.46 -38.97
C TRP A 121 5.21 -7.11 -40.43
N GLN A 122 4.84 -8.10 -41.24
CA GLN A 122 4.62 -7.95 -42.68
C GLN A 122 3.15 -8.13 -43.09
N GLY A 123 2.24 -8.17 -42.12
CA GLY A 123 0.81 -8.37 -42.36
C GLY A 123 0.29 -9.73 -41.89
N GLU A 124 1.17 -10.62 -41.44
CA GLU A 124 0.77 -11.94 -40.96
C GLU A 124 -0.18 -11.87 -39.76
N LEU A 125 -1.11 -12.81 -39.67
CA LEU A 125 -2.04 -12.95 -38.57
C LEU A 125 -1.28 -13.12 -37.26
N HIS A 126 -1.65 -12.43 -36.20
CA HIS A 126 -0.98 -12.56 -34.92
C HIS A 126 -1.96 -12.45 -33.77
N ILE A 127 -2.12 -13.53 -33.00
CA ILE A 127 -2.94 -13.58 -31.80
C ILE A 127 -2.16 -12.91 -30.66
N VAL A 128 -2.67 -11.77 -30.21
CA VAL A 128 -2.05 -10.94 -29.17
C VAL A 128 -2.70 -11.11 -27.81
N LEU A 129 -3.95 -11.59 -27.77
CA LEU A 129 -4.66 -11.95 -26.56
C LEU A 129 -5.25 -13.35 -26.71
N ASN A 130 -4.86 -14.24 -25.81
CA ASN A 130 -5.43 -15.57 -25.68
C ASN A 130 -6.52 -15.58 -24.59
N PRO A 131 -7.54 -16.44 -24.71
CA PRO A 131 -8.50 -16.66 -23.63
C PRO A 131 -7.79 -17.22 -22.39
N LYS A 132 -8.36 -16.96 -21.21
CA LYS A 132 -7.81 -17.41 -19.92
C LYS A 132 -8.79 -18.35 -19.24
N SER A 133 -8.26 -19.43 -18.67
CA SER A 133 -9.01 -20.36 -17.82
C SER A 133 -9.64 -19.63 -16.63
N GLN A 134 -10.87 -20.00 -16.27
CA GLN A 134 -11.68 -19.34 -15.23
C GLN A 134 -12.59 -20.36 -14.55
N THR A 135 -12.75 -20.25 -13.24
CA THR A 135 -13.81 -20.93 -12.50
C THR A 135 -14.95 -19.93 -12.30
N VAL A 136 -16.16 -20.25 -12.78
CA VAL A 136 -17.32 -19.36 -12.79
C VAL A 136 -18.46 -20.02 -12.04
N GLN A 137 -19.12 -19.27 -11.16
CA GLN A 137 -20.30 -19.77 -10.46
C GLN A 137 -21.47 -19.92 -11.43
N GLU A 138 -22.27 -20.98 -11.28
CA GLU A 138 -23.51 -21.14 -12.03
C GLU A 138 -24.43 -19.91 -11.93
N GLY A 139 -25.01 -19.51 -13.06
CA GLY A 139 -25.87 -18.33 -13.21
C GLY A 139 -25.14 -17.00 -13.36
N GLN A 140 -23.81 -16.96 -13.23
CA GLN A 140 -23.01 -15.74 -13.45
C GLN A 140 -22.63 -15.56 -14.92
N LYS A 141 -22.13 -14.37 -15.25
CA LYS A 141 -21.65 -14.04 -16.60
C LYS A 141 -20.25 -14.59 -16.84
N LEU A 142 -20.06 -15.36 -17.90
CA LEU A 142 -18.75 -15.77 -18.42
C LEU A 142 -18.36 -14.83 -19.58
N THR A 143 -17.10 -14.38 -19.60
CA THR A 143 -16.54 -13.60 -20.71
C THR A 143 -15.15 -14.12 -21.05
N LEU A 144 -14.98 -14.56 -22.30
CA LEU A 144 -13.70 -14.95 -22.88
C LEU A 144 -13.35 -14.02 -24.02
N ARG A 145 -12.07 -13.67 -24.13
CA ARG A 145 -11.58 -12.72 -25.14
C ARG A 145 -10.38 -13.31 -25.85
N CYS A 146 -10.41 -13.28 -27.17
CA CYS A 146 -9.29 -13.62 -28.04
C CYS A 146 -9.16 -12.51 -29.08
N ALA A 147 -7.99 -11.89 -29.18
CA ALA A 147 -7.76 -10.77 -30.10
C ALA A 147 -6.53 -11.03 -30.97
N ALA A 148 -6.63 -10.61 -32.23
CA ALA A 148 -5.58 -10.75 -33.21
C ALA A 148 -5.59 -9.60 -34.23
N PHE A 149 -4.40 -9.22 -34.70
CA PHE A 149 -4.22 -8.30 -35.83
C PHE A 149 -3.70 -9.07 -37.05
N GLY A 150 -3.94 -8.54 -38.25
CA GLY A 150 -3.70 -9.25 -39.51
C GLY A 150 -4.07 -8.40 -40.73
N THR A 151 -3.44 -8.71 -41.87
CA THR A 151 -3.77 -8.19 -43.20
C THR A 151 -3.80 -9.39 -44.16
N PRO A 152 -4.97 -9.89 -44.59
CA PRO A 152 -6.34 -9.37 -44.38
C PRO A 152 -6.87 -9.42 -42.94
N ASP A 153 -7.97 -8.69 -42.67
CA ASP A 153 -8.60 -8.64 -41.36
C ASP A 153 -9.07 -10.01 -40.86
N PRO A 154 -8.91 -10.31 -39.56
CA PRO A 154 -9.20 -11.62 -39.03
C PRO A 154 -10.67 -11.85 -38.72
N HIS A 155 -11.13 -13.05 -39.05
CA HIS A 155 -12.36 -13.67 -38.60
C HIS A 155 -12.11 -14.57 -37.38
N TYR A 156 -13.13 -14.72 -36.54
CA TYR A 156 -13.07 -15.49 -35.31
C TYR A 156 -14.11 -16.62 -35.37
N GLN A 157 -13.80 -17.76 -34.77
CA GLN A 157 -14.74 -18.84 -34.50
C GLN A 157 -14.38 -19.48 -33.16
N TRP A 158 -15.32 -19.45 -32.21
CA TRP A 158 -15.13 -20.11 -30.92
C TRP A 158 -15.52 -21.58 -30.96
N TYR A 159 -14.77 -22.38 -30.20
CA TYR A 159 -14.99 -23.81 -30.01
C TYR A 159 -15.09 -24.12 -28.52
N ARG A 160 -15.96 -25.07 -28.16
CA ARG A 160 -16.05 -25.66 -26.82
C ARG A 160 -15.94 -27.17 -26.95
N ASN A 161 -14.99 -27.78 -26.25
CA ASN A 161 -14.73 -29.22 -26.29
C ASN A 161 -14.57 -29.76 -27.72
N GLY A 162 -13.92 -28.97 -28.59
CA GLY A 162 -13.69 -29.33 -30.00
C GLY A 162 -14.87 -29.07 -30.95
N LEU A 163 -16.04 -28.63 -30.46
CA LEU A 163 -17.20 -28.32 -31.29
C LEU A 163 -17.36 -26.81 -31.52
N PRO A 164 -17.67 -26.35 -32.74
CA PRO A 164 -17.86 -24.93 -33.02
C PRO A 164 -19.15 -24.41 -32.36
N LEU A 165 -19.05 -23.24 -31.73
CA LEU A 165 -20.19 -22.54 -31.16
C LEU A 165 -20.86 -21.69 -32.24
N GLN A 166 -22.15 -21.91 -32.48
CA GLN A 166 -22.93 -21.15 -33.47
C GLN A 166 -22.97 -19.67 -33.11
N ASP A 167 -22.87 -18.80 -34.13
CA ASP A 167 -22.93 -17.34 -34.04
C ASP A 167 -21.92 -16.67 -33.09
N ASN A 168 -20.89 -17.41 -32.66
CA ASN A 168 -19.83 -16.90 -31.79
C ASN A 168 -18.58 -16.59 -32.61
N ASN A 169 -18.69 -15.53 -33.42
CA ASN A 169 -17.69 -15.18 -34.44
C ASN A 169 -17.02 -13.82 -34.16
N SER A 170 -16.95 -13.45 -32.88
CA SER A 170 -16.41 -12.18 -32.40
C SER A 170 -15.18 -12.37 -31.52
N GLU A 171 -14.42 -11.28 -31.35
CA GLU A 171 -13.25 -11.21 -30.44
C GLU A 171 -13.60 -11.63 -28.99
N THR A 172 -14.86 -11.44 -28.59
CA THR A 172 -15.35 -11.77 -27.25
C THR A 172 -16.50 -12.76 -27.33
N LEU A 173 -16.38 -13.86 -26.59
CA LEU A 173 -17.45 -14.80 -26.28
C LEU A 173 -18.07 -14.42 -24.93
N GLN A 174 -19.38 -14.23 -24.89
CA GLN A 174 -20.12 -13.92 -23.67
C GLN A 174 -21.26 -14.90 -23.45
N VAL A 175 -21.37 -15.40 -22.22
CA VAL A 175 -22.52 -16.18 -21.75
C VAL A 175 -23.09 -15.40 -20.57
N GLU A 176 -24.28 -14.81 -20.72
CA GLU A 176 -24.88 -13.95 -19.69
C GLU A 176 -25.22 -14.69 -18.40
N ARG A 177 -25.62 -15.96 -18.52
CA ARG A 177 -25.95 -16.84 -17.38
C ARG A 177 -25.41 -18.23 -17.66
N THR A 178 -24.37 -18.62 -16.94
CA THR A 178 -23.76 -19.96 -17.07
C THR A 178 -24.64 -21.05 -16.46
N THR A 179 -24.50 -22.25 -17.00
CA THR A 179 -25.03 -23.53 -16.50
C THR A 179 -23.89 -24.53 -16.51
N ALA A 180 -24.02 -25.68 -15.83
CA ALA A 180 -22.99 -26.73 -15.83
C ALA A 180 -22.47 -27.10 -17.23
N ASP A 181 -23.34 -27.12 -18.25
CA ASP A 181 -22.99 -27.43 -19.65
C ASP A 181 -22.07 -26.40 -20.32
N HIS A 182 -21.88 -25.24 -19.70
CA HIS A 182 -20.92 -24.23 -20.15
C HIS A 182 -19.48 -24.53 -19.70
N GLY A 183 -19.26 -25.54 -18.87
CA GLY A 183 -17.92 -26.02 -18.53
C GLY A 183 -17.22 -26.71 -19.71
N GLY A 184 -15.90 -26.67 -19.70
CA GLY A 184 -15.06 -27.35 -20.70
C GLY A 184 -13.90 -26.50 -21.21
N THR A 185 -13.21 -27.02 -22.20
CA THR A 185 -12.05 -26.36 -22.82
C THR A 185 -12.51 -25.52 -24.01
N TYR A 186 -12.19 -24.23 -23.97
CA TYR A 186 -12.50 -23.27 -25.01
C TYR A 186 -11.27 -22.93 -25.84
N LEU A 187 -11.46 -22.87 -27.15
CA LEU A 187 -10.46 -22.45 -28.13
C LEU A 187 -11.07 -21.40 -29.05
N CYS A 188 -10.24 -20.49 -29.54
CA CYS A 188 -10.63 -19.57 -30.61
C CYS A 188 -9.76 -19.84 -31.83
N SER A 189 -10.39 -20.19 -32.95
CA SER A 189 -9.75 -20.13 -34.25
C SER A 189 -9.85 -18.71 -34.77
N VAL A 190 -8.71 -18.16 -35.17
CA VAL A 190 -8.61 -16.89 -35.86
C VAL A 190 -8.09 -17.16 -37.25
N SER A 191 -8.79 -16.69 -38.28
CA SER A 191 -8.41 -16.95 -39.66
C SER A 191 -8.61 -15.73 -40.55
N ASN A 192 -7.89 -15.69 -41.65
CA ASN A 192 -8.16 -14.83 -42.79
C ASN A 192 -8.04 -15.67 -44.08
N VAL A 193 -8.18 -15.04 -45.26
CA VAL A 193 -8.11 -15.79 -46.53
C VAL A 193 -6.73 -16.38 -46.84
N LEU A 194 -5.68 -16.07 -46.07
CA LEU A 194 -4.31 -16.55 -46.29
C LEU A 194 -3.89 -17.60 -45.25
N GLU A 195 -4.37 -17.51 -44.02
CA GLU A 195 -3.92 -18.37 -42.93
C GLU A 195 -4.94 -18.51 -41.79
N GLU A 196 -4.71 -19.53 -40.94
CA GLU A 196 -5.45 -19.79 -39.72
C GLU A 196 -4.47 -19.98 -38.56
N ARG A 197 -4.80 -19.44 -37.39
CA ARG A 197 -4.09 -19.67 -36.12
C ARG A 197 -5.08 -19.96 -35.01
N TRP A 198 -4.66 -20.81 -34.09
CA TRP A 198 -5.44 -21.19 -32.92
C TRP A 198 -4.91 -20.52 -31.67
N SER A 199 -5.82 -20.08 -30.80
CA SER A 199 -5.47 -19.61 -29.47
C SER A 199 -4.92 -20.75 -28.61
N THR A 200 -4.28 -20.41 -27.49
CA THR A 200 -4.10 -21.40 -26.42
C THR A 200 -5.46 -21.80 -25.83
N PRO A 201 -5.63 -23.05 -25.36
CA PRO A 201 -6.87 -23.48 -24.71
C PRO A 201 -7.11 -22.75 -23.39
N ALA A 202 -8.38 -22.51 -23.07
CA ALA A 202 -8.81 -21.98 -21.78
C ALA A 202 -9.83 -22.94 -21.15
N ASP A 203 -9.51 -23.47 -19.98
CA ASP A 203 -10.37 -24.40 -19.25
C ASP A 203 -11.34 -23.63 -18.36
N ILE A 204 -12.63 -23.88 -18.57
CA ILE A 204 -13.71 -23.24 -17.83
C ILE A 204 -14.38 -24.27 -16.96
N GLU A 205 -14.38 -23.99 -15.67
CA GLU A 205 -15.05 -24.81 -14.67
C GLU A 205 -16.29 -24.07 -14.17
N ILE A 206 -17.45 -24.70 -14.25
CA ILE A 206 -18.69 -24.16 -13.70
C ILE A 206 -18.94 -24.85 -12.37
N VAL A 207 -18.92 -24.08 -11.30
CA VAL A 207 -19.10 -24.59 -9.94
C VAL A 207 -20.43 -24.13 -9.36
N THR A 208 -21.00 -24.97 -8.50
CA THR A 208 -22.14 -24.59 -7.68
C THR A 208 -21.69 -23.67 -6.54
N ALA A 209 -22.62 -22.91 -5.96
CA ALA A 209 -22.30 -21.95 -4.88
C ALA A 209 -21.61 -22.60 -3.67
N ASP A 210 -21.89 -23.89 -3.42
CA ASP A 210 -21.35 -24.66 -2.29
C ASP A 210 -19.92 -25.20 -2.53
N GLU A 211 -19.44 -25.20 -3.79
CA GLU A 211 -18.13 -25.76 -4.17
C GLU A 211 -17.06 -24.68 -4.43
N LEU A 212 -17.41 -23.40 -4.41
CA LEU A 212 -16.43 -22.33 -4.53
C LEU A 212 -15.47 -22.36 -3.34
N PRO A 213 -14.14 -22.29 -3.56
CA PRO A 213 -13.23 -21.96 -2.48
C PRO A 213 -13.72 -20.64 -1.85
N PRO A 214 -13.80 -20.54 -0.51
CA PRO A 214 -14.33 -19.35 0.13
C PRO A 214 -13.60 -18.12 -0.42
N PRO A 215 -14.33 -17.04 -0.76
CA PRO A 215 -13.72 -15.88 -1.39
C PRO A 215 -12.52 -15.45 -0.56
N THR A 216 -11.33 -15.48 -1.16
CA THR A 216 -10.11 -15.07 -0.47
C THR A 216 -10.30 -13.62 -0.05
N LEU A 217 -10.44 -13.40 1.26
CA LEU A 217 -10.64 -12.07 1.80
C LEU A 217 -9.40 -11.24 1.49
N THR A 218 -9.62 -10.02 1.02
CA THR A 218 -8.55 -9.07 0.72
C THR A 218 -8.75 -7.80 1.50
N ALA A 219 -7.65 -7.16 1.85
CA ALA A 219 -7.64 -5.79 2.37
C ALA A 219 -7.49 -4.81 1.20
N THR A 220 -8.10 -3.63 1.30
CA THR A 220 -7.85 -2.55 0.33
C THR A 220 -6.51 -1.86 0.59
N ASP A 221 -6.11 -1.84 1.86
CA ASP A 221 -4.78 -1.48 2.36
C ASP A 221 -4.66 -1.99 3.81
N LYS A 222 -3.44 -1.96 4.37
CA LYS A 222 -3.18 -2.36 5.77
C LYS A 222 -2.36 -1.29 6.48
N VAL A 223 -2.89 -0.76 7.59
CA VAL A 223 -2.29 0.36 8.33
C VAL A 223 -2.18 0.02 9.80
N ALA A 224 -1.03 0.31 10.40
CA ALA A 224 -0.80 0.09 11.82
C ALA A 224 -0.19 1.31 12.52
N LEU A 225 -0.70 1.62 13.71
CA LEU A 225 -0.10 2.57 14.65
C LEU A 225 0.34 1.82 15.91
N LEU A 226 1.64 1.90 16.22
CA LEU A 226 2.24 1.30 17.41
C LEU A 226 2.77 2.41 18.30
N ILE A 227 2.37 2.41 19.57
CA ILE A 227 2.84 3.38 20.58
C ILE A 227 3.47 2.62 21.74
N GLY A 228 4.70 2.99 22.11
CA GLY A 228 5.38 2.47 23.30
C GLY A 228 5.72 3.61 24.26
N ASN A 229 5.16 3.59 25.47
CA ASN A 229 5.46 4.58 26.51
C ASN A 229 6.32 3.95 27.60
N LEU A 230 7.45 4.59 27.92
CA LEU A 230 8.49 4.08 28.81
C LEU A 230 8.89 5.10 29.88
N ASN A 231 9.15 6.33 29.45
CA ASN A 231 9.78 7.37 30.26
C ASN A 231 8.73 8.28 30.92
N TYR A 232 7.95 7.71 31.82
CA TYR A 232 6.94 8.45 32.59
C TYR A 232 7.57 9.46 33.54
N VAL A 233 7.03 10.68 33.56
CA VAL A 233 7.53 11.78 34.41
C VAL A 233 7.17 11.55 35.88
N HIS A 234 5.96 11.04 36.14
CA HIS A 234 5.39 10.91 37.48
C HIS A 234 5.06 9.45 37.87
N HIS A 235 5.47 8.46 37.06
CA HIS A 235 5.15 7.03 37.25
C HIS A 235 6.39 6.16 37.01
N PRO A 236 6.40 4.89 37.43
CA PRO A 236 7.54 4.00 37.20
C PRO A 236 7.91 3.87 35.73
N LEU A 237 9.20 3.81 35.45
CA LEU A 237 9.73 3.60 34.10
C LEU A 237 9.51 2.15 33.66
N LEU A 238 9.26 1.95 32.37
CA LEU A 238 9.20 0.64 31.71
C LEU A 238 10.35 0.49 30.73
N MET A 239 10.76 -0.75 30.42
CA MET A 239 11.91 -1.00 29.55
C MET A 239 11.54 -1.77 28.27
N ALA A 240 10.61 -2.72 28.36
CA ALA A 240 10.21 -3.58 27.25
C ALA A 240 9.56 -2.87 26.04
N PRO A 241 8.77 -1.79 26.19
CA PRO A 241 8.00 -1.23 25.06
C PRO A 241 8.84 -0.83 23.84
N THR A 242 10.13 -0.50 24.03
CA THR A 242 11.06 -0.19 22.93
C THR A 242 11.25 -1.40 22.01
N MET A 243 11.59 -2.55 22.59
CA MET A 243 11.84 -3.78 21.83
C MET A 243 10.53 -4.35 21.27
N ASP A 244 9.47 -4.28 22.05
CA ASP A 244 8.16 -4.78 21.67
C ASP A 244 7.61 -4.07 20.42
N VAL A 245 7.60 -2.73 20.44
CA VAL A 245 7.17 -1.90 19.30
C VAL A 245 8.07 -2.11 18.09
N HIS A 246 9.39 -2.18 18.29
CA HIS A 246 10.33 -2.36 17.18
C HIS A 246 10.15 -3.72 16.49
N GLN A 247 10.10 -4.81 17.26
CA GLN A 247 9.95 -6.15 16.71
C GLN A 247 8.58 -6.36 16.04
N LEU A 248 7.49 -5.97 16.72
CA LEU A 248 6.16 -6.10 16.16
C LEU A 248 6.00 -5.24 14.90
N GLY A 249 6.56 -4.02 14.90
CA GLY A 249 6.57 -3.14 13.74
C GLY A 249 7.21 -3.80 12.52
N ASN A 250 8.37 -4.43 12.69
CA ASN A 250 9.06 -5.15 11.61
C ASN A 250 8.23 -6.35 11.09
N LEU A 251 7.58 -7.10 11.97
CA LEU A 251 6.73 -8.23 11.57
C LEU A 251 5.47 -7.76 10.81
N LEU A 252 4.85 -6.67 11.24
CA LEU A 252 3.71 -6.09 10.55
C LEU A 252 4.10 -5.52 9.17
N GLN A 253 5.28 -4.90 9.05
CA GLN A 253 5.82 -4.48 7.75
C GLN A 253 6.01 -5.68 6.80
N GLN A 254 6.48 -6.84 7.28
CA GLN A 254 6.57 -8.07 6.48
C GLN A 254 5.18 -8.54 5.99
N LEU A 255 4.14 -8.31 6.77
CA LEU A 255 2.75 -8.56 6.36
C LEU A 255 2.22 -7.50 5.39
N GLY A 256 2.99 -6.46 5.04
CA GLY A 256 2.59 -5.39 4.14
C GLY A 256 1.78 -4.28 4.83
N PHE A 257 1.86 -4.15 6.16
CA PHE A 257 1.30 -2.99 6.84
C PHE A 257 2.15 -1.75 6.63
N ARG A 258 1.48 -0.62 6.45
CA ARG A 258 2.02 0.72 6.64
C ARG A 258 2.10 1.01 8.12
N VAL A 259 3.28 0.81 8.70
CA VAL A 259 3.51 0.98 10.14
C VAL A 259 3.97 2.41 10.44
N VAL A 260 3.41 2.99 11.49
CA VAL A 260 3.94 4.17 12.17
C VAL A 260 4.20 3.77 13.62
N SER A 261 5.45 3.86 14.06
CA SER A 261 5.88 3.46 15.39
C SER A 261 6.41 4.66 16.15
N LEU A 262 5.90 4.89 17.36
CA LEU A 262 6.21 6.07 18.16
C LEU A 262 6.52 5.68 19.60
N ILE A 263 7.54 6.33 20.17
CA ILE A 263 7.97 6.11 21.55
C ILE A 263 7.81 7.39 22.39
N ASP A 264 7.40 7.23 23.65
CA ASP A 264 7.29 8.27 24.68
C ASP A 264 6.47 9.49 24.25
N LEU A 265 5.17 9.27 24.12
CA LEU A 265 4.23 10.31 23.70
C LEU A 265 3.50 10.92 24.90
N THR A 266 3.39 12.24 24.90
CA THR A 266 2.45 12.95 25.79
C THR A 266 0.99 12.71 25.35
N ARG A 267 0.01 13.07 26.18
CA ARG A 267 -1.40 12.87 25.82
C ARG A 267 -1.76 13.61 24.52
N GLU A 268 -1.31 14.84 24.37
CA GLU A 268 -1.56 15.65 23.16
C GLU A 268 -0.93 14.95 21.93
N GLU A 269 0.30 14.46 22.07
CA GLU A 269 1.00 13.77 21.00
C GLU A 269 0.34 12.43 20.62
N MET A 270 -0.13 11.66 21.61
CA MET A 270 -0.90 10.42 21.38
C MET A 270 -2.18 10.70 20.59
N MET A 271 -2.95 11.72 21.00
CA MET A 271 -4.19 12.09 20.32
C MET A 271 -3.93 12.52 18.87
N ALA A 272 -2.91 13.34 18.63
CA ALA A 272 -2.53 13.78 17.29
C ALA A 272 -2.10 12.60 16.41
N ALA A 273 -1.31 11.67 16.94
CA ALA A 273 -0.90 10.45 16.23
C ALA A 273 -2.09 9.54 15.90
N ILE A 274 -3.03 9.37 16.83
CA ILE A 274 -4.25 8.59 16.63
C ILE A 274 -5.12 9.22 15.55
N ASP A 275 -5.31 10.55 15.55
CA ASP A 275 -6.10 11.22 14.52
C ASP A 275 -5.46 11.06 13.13
N LYS A 276 -4.12 11.15 13.01
CA LYS A 276 -3.43 10.84 11.75
C LYS A 276 -3.56 9.38 11.32
N PHE A 277 -3.50 8.43 12.26
CA PHE A 277 -3.76 7.03 11.96
C PHE A 277 -5.19 6.84 11.42
N LEU A 278 -6.17 7.49 12.03
CA LEU A 278 -7.57 7.41 11.61
C LEU A 278 -7.81 8.05 10.23
N ASP A 279 -7.06 9.09 9.84
CA ASP A 279 -7.08 9.67 8.49
C ASP A 279 -6.55 8.72 7.42
N LEU A 280 -5.76 7.72 7.82
CA LEU A 280 -5.27 6.66 6.93
C LEU A 280 -6.22 5.46 6.85
N LEU A 281 -7.36 5.46 7.56
CA LEU A 281 -8.34 4.38 7.49
C LEU A 281 -9.52 4.77 6.60
N ASP A 282 -10.01 3.79 5.84
CA ASP A 282 -11.15 3.95 4.94
C ASP A 282 -11.82 2.58 4.70
N ARG A 283 -12.82 2.56 3.82
CA ARG A 283 -13.57 1.37 3.45
C ARG A 283 -12.63 0.24 3.01
N GLY A 284 -12.78 -0.91 3.67
CA GLY A 284 -12.03 -2.13 3.33
C GLY A 284 -10.60 -2.19 3.86
N VAL A 285 -10.11 -1.16 4.55
CA VAL A 285 -8.76 -1.13 5.14
C VAL A 285 -8.72 -2.03 6.37
N TYR A 286 -7.58 -2.68 6.60
CA TYR A 286 -7.29 -3.35 7.87
C TYR A 286 -6.51 -2.38 8.75
N GLY A 287 -7.14 -1.93 9.84
CA GLY A 287 -6.53 -1.05 10.84
C GLY A 287 -6.07 -1.84 12.05
N LEU A 288 -4.82 -1.66 12.46
CA LEU A 288 -4.27 -2.24 13.69
C LEU A 288 -3.72 -1.13 14.59
N PHE A 289 -4.19 -1.07 15.82
CA PHE A 289 -3.64 -0.19 16.85
C PHE A 289 -3.01 -1.04 17.94
N TYR A 290 -1.75 -0.77 18.27
CA TYR A 290 -1.02 -1.44 19.33
C TYR A 290 -0.47 -0.42 20.31
N TYR A 291 -0.59 -0.71 21.59
CA TYR A 291 -0.03 0.11 22.65
C TYR A 291 0.66 -0.76 23.70
N ALA A 292 1.87 -0.37 24.09
CA ALA A 292 2.61 -0.92 25.22
C ALA A 292 2.98 0.19 26.21
N GLY A 293 2.62 0.01 27.48
CA GLY A 293 2.87 1.00 28.52
C GLY A 293 1.94 0.86 29.72
N HIS A 294 1.90 1.88 30.58
CA HIS A 294 0.90 1.94 31.65
C HIS A 294 -0.50 2.13 31.06
N GLY A 295 -1.44 1.43 31.68
CA GLY A 295 -2.86 1.46 31.35
C GLY A 295 -3.69 1.00 32.54
N TYR A 296 -4.99 1.28 32.47
CA TYR A 296 -5.95 0.78 33.44
C TYR A 296 -7.30 0.51 32.77
N GLU A 297 -8.12 -0.29 33.44
CA GLU A 297 -9.51 -0.49 33.07
C GLU A 297 -10.42 0.08 34.15
N ARG A 298 -11.59 0.60 33.75
CA ARG A 298 -12.66 0.92 34.68
C ARG A 298 -14.01 0.72 34.02
N SER A 299 -14.86 -0.12 34.62
CA SER A 299 -16.21 -0.43 34.12
C SER A 299 -16.18 -0.87 32.65
N GLY A 300 -15.26 -1.80 32.31
CA GLY A 300 -15.09 -2.32 30.95
C GLY A 300 -14.41 -1.36 29.97
N ARG A 301 -13.90 -0.19 30.42
CA ARG A 301 -13.23 0.80 29.56
C ARG A 301 -11.76 0.90 29.84
N ASN A 302 -10.98 0.84 28.77
CA ASN A 302 -9.53 0.81 28.83
C ASN A 302 -8.98 2.20 28.54
N TYR A 303 -8.00 2.63 29.34
CA TYR A 303 -7.35 3.92 29.24
C TYR A 303 -5.84 3.77 29.17
N LEU A 304 -5.25 4.41 28.17
CA LEU A 304 -3.81 4.45 27.95
C LEU A 304 -3.22 5.65 28.68
N VAL A 305 -2.19 5.45 29.49
CA VAL A 305 -1.57 6.50 30.30
C VAL A 305 -0.40 7.12 29.52
N ALA A 306 -0.47 8.42 29.28
CA ALA A 306 0.60 9.17 28.61
C ALA A 306 1.81 9.42 29.52
N VAL A 307 2.98 9.68 28.94
CA VAL A 307 4.23 9.86 29.73
C VAL A 307 4.20 11.09 30.65
N ASP A 308 3.38 12.09 30.31
CA ASP A 308 3.17 13.33 31.06
C ASP A 308 2.01 13.27 32.06
N ALA A 309 1.37 12.11 32.23
CA ALA A 309 0.23 11.99 33.14
C ALA A 309 0.64 12.29 34.60
N PRO A 310 -0.12 13.12 35.35
CA PRO A 310 0.19 13.44 36.75
C PRO A 310 -0.06 12.23 37.67
N GLN A 311 0.33 12.35 38.94
CA GLN A 311 0.05 11.37 39.98
C GLN A 311 -0.81 11.99 41.10
N PRO A 312 -2.05 11.53 41.33
CA PRO A 312 -2.78 10.51 40.56
C PRO A 312 -3.29 11.07 39.21
N TYR A 313 -3.37 10.21 38.19
CA TYR A 313 -4.01 10.57 36.92
C TYR A 313 -5.53 10.37 36.97
N GLN A 314 -6.23 11.09 36.08
CA GLN A 314 -7.66 10.99 35.82
C GLN A 314 -7.88 10.63 34.32
N PRO A 315 -9.07 10.21 33.88
CA PRO A 315 -9.41 9.93 32.49
C PRO A 315 -9.08 11.07 31.53
N GLU A 316 -9.16 12.32 31.99
CA GLU A 316 -8.81 13.53 31.23
C GLU A 316 -7.31 13.67 30.98
N ASN A 317 -6.48 12.84 31.62
CA ASN A 317 -5.04 12.76 31.38
C ASN A 317 -4.66 11.55 30.53
N CYS A 318 -5.65 10.69 30.19
CA CYS A 318 -5.43 9.42 29.52
C CYS A 318 -6.16 9.36 28.17
N VAL A 319 -5.91 8.32 27.37
CA VAL A 319 -6.61 8.10 26.09
C VAL A 319 -7.55 6.91 26.22
N CYS A 320 -8.85 7.12 25.96
CA CYS A 320 -9.84 6.04 26.01
C CYS A 320 -9.81 5.19 24.73
N VAL A 321 -9.54 3.89 24.88
CA VAL A 321 -9.39 2.93 23.78
C VAL A 321 -10.70 2.72 23.03
N GLN A 322 -11.84 2.67 23.74
CA GLN A 322 -13.15 2.46 23.11
C GLN A 322 -13.50 3.59 22.13
N ARG A 323 -13.02 4.82 22.37
CA ARG A 323 -13.17 5.95 21.42
C ARG A 323 -12.35 5.72 20.15
N ILE A 324 -11.16 5.12 20.26
CA ILE A 324 -10.33 4.76 19.11
C ILE A 324 -11.08 3.73 18.25
N MET A 325 -11.56 2.64 18.86
CA MET A 325 -12.32 1.61 18.13
C MET A 325 -13.56 2.19 17.44
N LEU A 326 -14.34 3.04 18.12
CA LEU A 326 -15.50 3.69 17.53
C LEU A 326 -15.11 4.54 16.30
N LYS A 327 -14.04 5.34 16.41
CA LYS A 327 -13.54 6.13 15.29
C LYS A 327 -13.03 5.24 14.14
N MET A 328 -12.36 4.12 14.42
CA MET A 328 -11.95 3.15 13.39
C MET A 328 -13.17 2.55 12.67
N GLN A 329 -14.20 2.17 13.41
CA GLN A 329 -15.45 1.65 12.84
C GLN A 329 -16.15 2.68 11.95
N ASN A 330 -16.13 3.95 12.32
CA ASN A 330 -16.72 5.03 11.52
C ASN A 330 -16.03 5.21 10.17
N ARG A 331 -14.77 4.79 10.04
CA ARG A 331 -14.03 4.76 8.77
C ARG A 331 -14.36 3.55 7.87
N GLN A 332 -15.32 2.70 8.25
CA GLN A 332 -15.77 1.54 7.47
C GLN A 332 -14.67 0.51 7.16
N THR A 333 -13.69 0.36 8.05
CA THR A 333 -12.64 -0.66 7.95
C THR A 333 -13.21 -2.07 7.75
N ALA A 334 -12.52 -2.92 7.00
CA ALA A 334 -12.89 -4.34 6.89
C ALA A 334 -12.44 -5.16 8.11
N LEU A 335 -11.39 -4.70 8.79
CA LEU A 335 -10.88 -5.30 10.01
C LEU A 335 -10.32 -4.20 10.92
N SER A 336 -10.75 -4.20 12.19
CA SER A 336 -10.22 -3.30 13.23
C SER A 336 -9.67 -4.14 14.39
N VAL A 337 -8.35 -4.11 14.56
CA VAL A 337 -7.64 -4.83 15.62
C VAL A 337 -7.06 -3.83 16.61
N ILE A 338 -7.32 -4.04 17.90
CA ILE A 338 -6.65 -3.32 18.99
C ILE A 338 -5.91 -4.32 19.87
N LEU A 339 -4.61 -4.14 20.04
CA LEU A 339 -3.75 -4.97 20.88
C LEU A 339 -3.22 -4.11 22.03
N LEU A 340 -3.53 -4.47 23.28
CA LEU A 340 -3.14 -3.71 24.47
C LEU A 340 -2.18 -4.51 25.33
N ASP A 341 -0.93 -4.08 25.38
CA ASP A 341 0.10 -4.60 26.28
C ASP A 341 0.22 -3.69 27.51
N THR A 342 -0.82 -3.74 28.36
CA THR A 342 -0.95 -2.90 29.56
C THR A 342 -1.56 -3.67 30.72
N CYS A 343 -1.31 -3.18 31.94
CA CYS A 343 -2.16 -3.55 33.07
C CYS A 343 -3.60 -3.09 32.83
N ARG A 344 -4.55 -3.76 33.50
CA ARG A 344 -5.99 -3.46 33.43
C ARG A 344 -6.62 -3.33 34.81
N LYS A 345 -5.79 -2.95 35.80
CA LYS A 345 -6.20 -2.77 37.19
C LYS A 345 -6.53 -1.31 37.49
N TRP A 346 -7.60 -1.06 38.23
CA TRP A 346 -8.03 0.27 38.64
C TRP A 346 -7.50 0.67 40.03
N TYR A 347 -6.98 1.89 40.16
CA TYR A 347 -6.37 2.35 41.41
C TYR A 347 -7.01 3.63 42.02
N ASN A 348 -8.01 4.27 41.39
CA ASN A 348 -8.59 5.55 41.88
C ASN A 348 -10.12 5.55 42.02
N ARG A 349 -10.69 5.24 43.19
CA ARG A 349 -12.15 5.06 43.35
C ARG A 349 -13.04 6.30 43.05
N ASN A 350 -12.52 7.53 43.04
CA ASN A 350 -13.32 8.76 43.11
C ASN A 350 -13.62 9.48 41.78
N CYS A 351 -13.31 8.90 40.62
CA CYS A 351 -13.44 9.62 39.35
C CYS A 351 -14.82 9.40 38.67
N VAL A 352 -15.28 10.30 37.81
CA VAL A 352 -16.53 10.17 37.02
C VAL A 352 -16.27 9.37 35.73
N LEU A 353 -17.21 8.52 35.33
CA LEU A 353 -17.13 7.75 34.09
C LEU A 353 -17.31 8.69 32.88
N SER A 354 -16.49 8.54 31.84
CA SER A 354 -16.82 9.16 30.55
C SER A 354 -18.17 8.60 30.04
N GLU A 355 -18.91 9.33 29.21
CA GLU A 355 -20.06 8.78 28.49
C GLU A 355 -19.59 8.26 27.12
N ILE A 356 -19.86 6.99 26.80
CA ILE A 356 -19.61 6.41 25.48
C ILE A 356 -20.82 5.57 25.12
N MET A 357 -21.37 5.80 23.92
CA MET A 357 -22.45 4.99 23.38
C MET A 357 -21.97 3.55 23.09
N PRO A 358 -22.84 2.54 23.22
CA PRO A 358 -22.52 1.17 22.87
C PRO A 358 -21.94 1.08 21.45
N LEU A 359 -20.85 0.32 21.29
CA LEU A 359 -20.27 0.06 19.96
C LEU A 359 -21.31 -0.69 19.10
N GLY A 360 -21.50 -0.24 17.86
CA GLY A 360 -22.41 -0.92 16.92
C GLY A 360 -21.88 -2.31 16.51
N PRO A 361 -22.75 -3.30 16.27
CA PRO A 361 -22.35 -4.69 15.96
C PRO A 361 -21.89 -4.84 14.50
N ARG A 362 -20.80 -4.16 14.12
CA ARG A 362 -20.27 -4.17 12.75
C ARG A 362 -19.65 -5.50 12.32
N GLY A 363 -19.31 -6.37 13.27
CA GLY A 363 -18.85 -7.73 12.97
C GLY A 363 -17.40 -7.83 12.46
N ASN A 364 -16.57 -6.83 12.73
CA ASN A 364 -15.22 -6.65 12.16
C ASN A 364 -14.15 -6.26 13.20
N THR A 365 -14.46 -6.35 14.50
CA THR A 365 -13.58 -5.89 15.58
C THR A 365 -12.91 -7.05 16.31
N VAL A 366 -11.66 -6.85 16.71
CA VAL A 366 -10.88 -7.76 17.56
C VAL A 366 -10.09 -6.95 18.58
N TYR A 367 -10.19 -7.32 19.85
CA TYR A 367 -9.33 -6.87 20.94
C TYR A 367 -8.49 -8.05 21.42
N GLY A 368 -7.18 -7.83 21.54
CA GLY A 368 -6.27 -8.72 22.25
C GLY A 368 -5.67 -7.98 23.45
N TYR A 369 -6.05 -8.36 24.66
CA TYR A 369 -5.54 -7.79 25.89
C TYR A 369 -4.44 -8.71 26.44
N ALA A 370 -3.27 -8.15 26.74
CA ALA A 370 -2.15 -8.90 27.32
C ALA A 370 -2.49 -9.56 28.66
N THR A 371 -3.46 -9.02 29.38
CA THR A 371 -3.93 -9.53 30.68
C THR A 371 -5.46 -9.41 30.80
N CYS A 372 -6.05 -10.12 31.75
CA CYS A 372 -7.49 -10.09 32.06
C CYS A 372 -7.89 -8.82 32.82
N GLU A 373 -9.20 -8.58 32.97
CA GLU A 373 -9.71 -7.47 33.79
C GLU A 373 -9.19 -7.58 35.23
N ASP A 374 -8.86 -6.43 35.83
CA ASP A 374 -8.28 -6.31 37.17
C ASP A 374 -6.91 -7.01 37.39
N ALA A 375 -6.23 -7.39 36.31
CA ALA A 375 -4.91 -8.02 36.36
C ALA A 375 -3.77 -7.13 35.81
N GLU A 376 -2.54 -7.56 36.09
CA GLU A 376 -1.30 -6.90 35.68
C GLU A 376 -0.72 -7.58 34.43
N ALA A 377 0.00 -6.81 33.61
CA ALA A 377 0.81 -7.32 32.50
C ALA A 377 2.30 -7.13 32.83
N PHE A 378 3.13 -8.10 32.46
CA PHE A 378 4.53 -8.17 32.92
C PHE A 378 5.55 -8.07 31.79
N GLU A 379 6.68 -7.44 32.12
CA GLU A 379 7.92 -7.51 31.35
C GLU A 379 8.97 -8.36 32.08
N VAL A 380 9.81 -9.06 31.31
CA VAL A 380 10.96 -9.80 31.83
C VAL A 380 12.24 -9.04 31.55
N GLN A 381 13.17 -9.12 32.50
CA GLN A 381 14.52 -8.61 32.37
C GLN A 381 15.50 -9.79 32.49
N ASP A 382 16.16 -10.14 31.38
CA ASP A 382 17.15 -11.22 31.34
C ASP A 382 18.53 -10.64 31.00
N GLY A 383 19.26 -10.21 32.04
CA GLY A 383 20.70 -9.91 32.01
C GLY A 383 21.20 -8.88 30.99
N GLY A 384 20.30 -8.19 30.27
CA GLY A 384 20.63 -7.27 29.18
C GLY A 384 19.52 -7.10 28.13
N LYS A 385 18.46 -7.92 28.14
CA LYS A 385 17.30 -7.76 27.26
C LYS A 385 15.99 -7.62 28.04
N SER A 386 15.12 -6.71 27.58
CA SER A 386 13.77 -6.53 28.11
C SER A 386 12.71 -6.80 27.05
N THR A 387 11.73 -7.65 27.37
CA THR A 387 10.64 -8.00 26.44
C THR A 387 9.35 -8.19 27.22
N GLY A 388 8.24 -7.69 26.66
CA GLY A 388 6.91 -7.90 27.20
C GLY A 388 6.50 -9.36 27.00
N ILE A 389 5.92 -10.00 28.02
CA ILE A 389 5.55 -11.42 27.93
C ILE A 389 4.50 -11.65 26.83
N PHE A 390 3.54 -10.75 26.70
CA PHE A 390 2.54 -10.81 25.63
C PHE A 390 3.20 -10.68 24.26
N THR A 391 4.04 -9.66 24.07
CA THR A 391 4.68 -9.39 22.79
C THR A 391 5.66 -10.50 22.36
N LYS A 392 6.35 -11.14 23.32
CA LYS A 392 7.17 -12.35 23.09
C LYS A 392 6.41 -13.43 22.33
N TYR A 393 5.20 -13.78 22.77
CA TYR A 393 4.39 -14.82 22.13
C TYR A 393 3.62 -14.31 20.92
N LEU A 394 3.18 -13.05 20.93
CA LEU A 394 2.57 -12.41 19.77
C LEU A 394 3.51 -12.47 18.56
N ASN A 395 4.78 -12.09 18.74
CA ASN A 395 5.78 -12.06 17.67
C ASN A 395 6.04 -13.45 17.06
N LYS A 396 5.86 -14.53 17.82
CA LYS A 396 5.98 -15.92 17.35
C LYS A 396 4.85 -16.32 16.39
N HIS A 397 3.65 -15.77 16.57
CA HIS A 397 2.44 -16.23 15.88
C HIS A 397 1.88 -15.24 14.87
N ILE A 398 2.19 -13.94 14.95
CA ILE A 398 1.56 -12.87 14.16
C ILE A 398 1.67 -13.08 12.63
N LEU A 399 2.72 -13.77 12.17
CA LEU A 399 2.94 -14.08 10.75
C LEU A 399 2.16 -15.31 10.24
N LYS A 400 1.52 -16.09 11.14
CA LYS A 400 0.81 -17.30 10.76
C LYS A 400 -0.43 -16.97 9.94
N LYS A 401 -0.66 -17.79 8.91
CA LYS A 401 -1.90 -17.74 8.13
C LYS A 401 -3.06 -18.26 8.96
N GLY A 402 -4.20 -17.59 8.90
CA GLY A 402 -5.40 -17.96 9.64
C GLY A 402 -6.15 -16.75 10.18
N LYS A 403 -7.37 -16.99 10.65
CA LYS A 403 -8.22 -15.96 11.26
C LYS A 403 -7.46 -15.30 12.42
N VAL A 404 -7.52 -13.97 12.52
CA VAL A 404 -6.79 -13.22 13.57
C VAL A 404 -7.10 -13.74 14.97
N THR A 405 -8.34 -14.15 15.24
CA THR A 405 -8.73 -14.70 16.55
C THR A 405 -8.02 -16.01 16.86
N HIS A 406 -7.87 -16.92 15.89
CA HIS A 406 -7.12 -18.18 16.08
C HIS A 406 -5.63 -17.93 16.31
N VAL A 407 -5.06 -16.91 15.66
CA VAL A 407 -3.67 -16.50 15.92
C VAL A 407 -3.53 -16.03 17.36
N LEU A 408 -4.47 -15.21 17.86
CA LEU A 408 -4.47 -14.73 19.24
C LEU A 408 -4.74 -15.86 20.26
N GLU A 409 -5.56 -16.86 19.93
CA GLU A 409 -5.77 -18.06 20.75
C GLU A 409 -4.45 -18.82 20.94
N GLN A 410 -3.65 -18.99 19.89
CA GLN A 410 -2.31 -19.61 19.99
C GLN A 410 -1.35 -18.79 20.86
N VAL A 411 -1.45 -17.45 20.83
CA VAL A 411 -0.70 -16.58 21.75
C VAL A 411 -1.14 -16.81 23.18
N SER A 412 -2.45 -16.90 23.43
CA SER A 412 -3.01 -17.16 24.76
C SER A 412 -2.59 -18.51 25.33
N GLU A 413 -2.59 -19.56 24.51
CA GLU A 413 -2.13 -20.90 24.91
C GLU A 413 -0.65 -20.93 25.31
N ASP A 414 0.21 -20.33 24.50
CA ASP A 414 1.65 -20.28 24.78
C ASP A 414 1.95 -19.42 26.02
N LEU A 415 1.26 -18.28 26.18
CA LEU A 415 1.39 -17.42 27.36
C LEU A 415 0.95 -18.14 28.64
N GLY A 416 -0.15 -18.88 28.58
CA GLY A 416 -0.65 -19.66 29.74
C GLY A 416 0.32 -20.75 30.21
N ARG A 417 1.19 -21.24 29.31
CA ARG A 417 2.24 -22.23 29.62
C ARG A 417 3.56 -21.60 30.09
N ASP A 418 3.71 -20.27 30.06
CA ASP A 418 4.94 -19.60 30.48
C ASP A 418 5.06 -19.61 32.02
N PRO A 419 6.07 -20.30 32.58
CA PRO A 419 6.20 -20.51 34.02
C PRO A 419 6.43 -19.21 34.80
N LEU A 420 6.84 -18.11 34.14
CA LEU A 420 7.07 -16.83 34.81
C LEU A 420 5.76 -16.12 35.18
N VAL A 421 4.69 -16.39 34.42
CA VAL A 421 3.42 -15.67 34.53
C VAL A 421 2.20 -16.57 34.74
N THR A 422 2.37 -17.89 34.78
CA THR A 422 1.30 -18.83 35.14
C THR A 422 0.63 -18.39 36.45
N GLY A 423 -0.69 -18.18 36.42
CA GLY A 423 -1.49 -17.72 37.56
C GLY A 423 -1.39 -16.22 37.88
N LYS A 424 -0.63 -15.43 37.11
CA LYS A 424 -0.45 -13.98 37.31
C LYS A 424 -0.92 -13.14 36.13
N GLN A 425 -0.71 -13.62 34.90
CA GLN A 425 -1.12 -12.97 33.66
C GLN A 425 -1.82 -13.99 32.78
N ALA A 426 -3.01 -13.64 32.30
CA ALA A 426 -3.76 -14.44 31.34
C ALA A 426 -4.30 -13.53 30.25
N MET A 427 -4.03 -13.86 29.00
CA MET A 427 -4.49 -13.08 27.85
C MET A 427 -6.02 -13.15 27.73
N GLU A 428 -6.66 -12.05 27.36
CA GLU A 428 -8.09 -12.00 27.07
C GLU A 428 -8.33 -11.58 25.61
N ILE A 429 -9.26 -12.26 24.93
CA ILE A 429 -9.64 -11.97 23.54
C ILE A 429 -11.12 -11.59 23.53
N LYS A 430 -11.45 -10.39 23.02
CA LYS A 430 -12.85 -9.97 22.79
C LYS A 430 -13.03 -9.60 21.31
N HIS A 431 -13.99 -10.19 20.60
CA HIS A 431 -14.17 -9.88 19.17
C HIS A 431 -15.62 -9.96 18.71
N THR A 432 -15.93 -9.25 17.63
CA THR A 432 -17.17 -9.42 16.85
C THR A 432 -16.90 -9.97 15.45
N LEU A 433 -15.63 -10.28 15.12
CA LEU A 433 -15.18 -10.67 13.79
C LEU A 433 -15.94 -11.91 13.24
N LYS A 434 -16.82 -11.65 12.26
CA LYS A 434 -17.66 -12.66 11.58
C LYS A 434 -16.87 -13.44 10.55
N GLU A 435 -16.21 -12.72 9.64
CA GLU A 435 -15.46 -13.31 8.54
C GLU A 435 -14.08 -13.82 9.00
N PRO A 436 -13.52 -14.87 8.38
CA PRO A 436 -12.21 -15.44 8.75
C PRO A 436 -11.02 -14.59 8.26
N ARG A 437 -11.07 -13.26 8.46
CA ARG A 437 -10.00 -12.34 8.01
C ARG A 437 -8.68 -12.65 8.70
N SER A 438 -7.60 -12.64 7.93
CA SER A 438 -6.23 -12.88 8.39
C SER A 438 -5.38 -11.62 8.25
N LEU A 439 -4.42 -11.39 9.15
CA LEU A 439 -3.42 -10.33 8.94
C LEU A 439 -2.56 -10.60 7.69
N THR A 440 -2.51 -11.86 7.24
CA THR A 440 -1.83 -12.31 6.01
C THR A 440 -2.63 -12.11 4.73
N ASP A 441 -3.87 -11.61 4.80
CA ASP A 441 -4.71 -11.35 3.64
C ASP A 441 -4.01 -10.41 2.66
N ARG A 442 -4.18 -10.69 1.35
CA ARG A 442 -3.54 -9.91 0.29
C ARG A 442 -4.14 -8.52 0.20
N ILE A 443 -3.30 -7.54 -0.14
CA ILE A 443 -3.76 -6.20 -0.47
C ILE A 443 -4.20 -6.20 -1.93
N ARG A 444 -5.45 -5.80 -2.19
CA ARG A 444 -6.00 -5.66 -3.54
C ARG A 444 -6.40 -4.21 -3.79
N THR A 445 -5.61 -3.53 -4.62
CA THR A 445 -5.78 -2.11 -4.94
C THR A 445 -6.64 -1.85 -6.19
N THR A 446 -7.10 -2.89 -6.89
CA THR A 446 -7.93 -2.75 -8.09
C THR A 446 -9.23 -2.01 -7.76
N GLY A 447 -9.51 -0.92 -8.47
CA GLY A 447 -10.70 -0.08 -8.23
C GLY A 447 -10.52 1.00 -7.15
N HIS A 448 -9.32 1.18 -6.60
CA HIS A 448 -9.05 2.18 -5.56
C HIS A 448 -8.44 3.46 -6.15
N THR A 449 -9.03 4.56 -5.69
CA THR A 449 -9.12 5.90 -6.25
C THR A 449 -7.97 6.83 -5.81
N ARG A 450 -8.10 8.13 -6.12
CA ARG A 450 -7.21 9.24 -5.68
C ARG A 450 -6.84 9.17 -4.19
N GLU A 451 -7.74 8.66 -3.36
CA GLU A 451 -7.62 8.47 -1.90
C GLU A 451 -6.50 7.50 -1.51
N LEU A 452 -6.29 6.39 -2.25
CA LEU A 452 -5.17 5.47 -2.01
C LEU A 452 -3.83 6.17 -2.26
N HIS A 453 -3.75 6.98 -3.31
CA HIS A 453 -2.54 7.74 -3.66
C HIS A 453 -2.23 8.83 -2.63
N LEU A 454 -3.26 9.49 -2.10
CA LEU A 454 -3.13 10.46 -1.00
C LEU A 454 -2.62 9.78 0.28
N ARG A 455 -3.16 8.62 0.64
CA ARG A 455 -2.72 7.82 1.81
C ARG A 455 -1.27 7.38 1.68
N ASP A 456 -0.89 6.89 0.51
CA ASP A 456 0.49 6.51 0.23
C ASP A 456 1.44 7.71 0.32
N THR A 457 1.03 8.87 -0.20
CA THR A 457 1.79 10.12 -0.09
C THR A 457 1.94 10.58 1.37
N CYS A 458 0.85 10.54 2.15
CA CYS A 458 0.86 10.91 3.57
C CYS A 458 1.76 10.00 4.41
N TRP A 459 1.68 8.68 4.20
CA TRP A 459 2.54 7.73 4.92
C TRP A 459 4.01 7.84 4.49
N ARG A 460 4.28 8.01 3.19
CA ARG A 460 5.65 8.19 2.69
C ARG A 460 6.30 9.44 3.26
N ARG A 461 5.58 10.56 3.38
CA ARG A 461 6.10 11.78 4.03
C ARG A 461 6.53 11.50 5.48
N ALA A 462 5.71 10.76 6.22
CA ALA A 462 5.94 10.44 7.64
C ALA A 462 7.14 9.53 7.92
N ASN A 463 7.58 8.75 6.93
CA ASN A 463 8.59 7.71 7.10
C ASN A 463 9.77 7.88 6.13
N ALA A 464 9.82 8.97 5.37
CA ALA A 464 10.92 9.26 4.47
C ALA A 464 12.18 9.61 5.28
N LEU A 465 13.23 8.84 5.03
CA LEU A 465 14.57 9.16 5.52
C LEU A 465 15.22 10.24 4.63
N PRO A 466 16.05 11.12 5.21
CA PRO A 466 16.89 12.01 4.40
C PRO A 466 17.85 11.21 3.51
N GLY A 467 18.21 11.79 2.37
CA GLY A 467 19.20 11.19 1.47
C GLY A 467 20.60 11.19 2.09
N LYS A 468 21.36 10.12 1.86
CA LYS A 468 22.79 10.07 2.24
C LYS A 468 23.60 11.10 1.45
N GLU A 469 24.63 11.65 2.06
CA GLU A 469 25.45 12.71 1.46
C GLU A 469 26.92 12.58 1.83
N ARG A 470 27.81 13.06 0.96
CA ARG A 470 29.25 13.06 1.18
C ARG A 470 29.76 14.48 1.33
N LEU A 471 30.24 14.80 2.51
CA LEU A 471 30.81 16.10 2.85
C LEU A 471 32.32 16.05 2.64
N LYS A 472 32.83 16.91 1.75
CA LYS A 472 34.27 17.03 1.48
C LYS A 472 34.85 18.17 2.32
N PHE A 473 35.80 17.85 3.18
CA PHE A 473 36.50 18.81 4.05
C PHE A 473 37.72 19.41 3.35
N ARG A 474 38.20 20.57 3.81
CA ARG A 474 39.33 21.30 3.20
C ARG A 474 40.64 20.52 3.32
N CYS A 475 40.79 19.74 4.39
CA CYS A 475 41.89 18.79 4.57
C CYS A 475 41.87 17.60 3.58
N GLY A 476 40.84 17.48 2.75
CA GLY A 476 40.69 16.44 1.73
C GLY A 476 39.99 15.17 2.23
N VAL A 477 39.63 15.11 3.52
CA VAL A 477 38.82 14.02 4.07
C VAL A 477 37.38 14.10 3.54
N VAL A 478 36.79 12.94 3.25
CA VAL A 478 35.38 12.83 2.88
C VAL A 478 34.63 12.03 3.93
N VAL A 479 33.60 12.64 4.52
CA VAL A 479 32.71 12.00 5.48
C VAL A 479 31.36 11.77 4.82
N GLU A 480 30.88 10.52 4.82
CA GLU A 480 29.52 10.17 4.42
C GLU A 480 28.59 10.29 5.62
N VAL A 481 27.56 11.12 5.49
CA VAL A 481 26.46 11.23 6.44
C VAL A 481 25.30 10.38 5.94
N SER A 482 24.85 9.43 6.76
CA SER A 482 23.75 8.53 6.42
C SER A 482 22.76 8.41 7.58
N PHE A 483 21.57 7.88 7.28
CA PHE A 483 20.41 7.96 8.17
C PHE A 483 19.73 6.59 8.28
N SER A 484 19.27 6.26 9.48
CA SER A 484 18.39 5.12 9.74
C SER A 484 17.28 5.52 10.71
N ALA A 485 16.08 4.98 10.56
CA ALA A 485 14.98 5.19 11.50
C ALA A 485 14.90 3.99 12.44
N LEU A 486 14.94 4.24 13.75
CA LEU A 486 14.62 3.23 14.74
C LEU A 486 13.11 3.17 15.01
N PHE A 487 12.49 4.35 15.08
CA PHE A 487 11.06 4.58 15.17
C PHE A 487 10.70 5.76 14.27
N SER A 488 9.42 5.96 13.96
CA SER A 488 8.98 7.13 13.19
C SER A 488 9.30 8.47 13.90
N ASN A 489 9.58 8.47 15.21
CA ASN A 489 10.06 9.64 15.96
C ASN A 489 11.50 9.55 16.50
N THR A 490 12.28 8.57 16.02
CA THR A 490 13.68 8.38 16.43
C THR A 490 14.57 8.12 15.21
N LEU A 491 15.41 9.10 14.89
CA LEU A 491 16.37 9.06 13.79
C LEU A 491 17.78 8.78 14.33
N VAL A 492 18.53 7.93 13.64
CA VAL A 492 19.94 7.70 13.90
C VAL A 492 20.74 8.22 12.72
N VAL A 493 21.73 9.07 13.02
CA VAL A 493 22.63 9.67 12.05
C VAL A 493 24.01 9.03 12.21
N PHE A 494 24.59 8.59 11.10
CA PHE A 494 25.93 8.01 11.06
C PHE A 494 26.86 8.92 10.26
N GLY A 495 28.07 9.10 10.77
CA GLY A 495 29.17 9.76 10.09
C GLY A 495 30.28 8.74 9.87
N THR A 496 30.61 8.47 8.61
CA THR A 496 31.65 7.49 8.24
C THR A 496 32.70 8.16 7.37
N VAL A 497 33.95 8.12 7.78
CA VAL A 497 35.10 8.57 6.99
C VAL A 497 35.30 7.57 5.84
N LYS A 498 35.09 8.03 4.60
CA LYS A 498 35.26 7.18 3.42
C LYS A 498 36.66 7.25 2.84
N THR A 499 37.28 8.43 2.88
CA THR A 499 38.64 8.62 2.40
C THR A 499 39.38 9.60 3.30
N THR A 500 40.60 9.25 3.69
CA THR A 500 41.53 10.17 4.33
C THR A 500 42.31 10.93 3.25
N GLY A 501 42.28 12.25 3.29
CA GLY A 501 43.05 13.09 2.36
C GLY A 501 44.55 13.06 2.67
N PRO A 502 45.41 13.61 1.78
CA PRO A 502 46.86 13.59 1.98
C PRO A 502 47.33 14.40 3.19
N LYS A 503 46.49 15.33 3.69
CA LYS A 503 46.83 16.25 4.78
C LYS A 503 46.34 15.79 6.17
N ALA A 504 45.63 14.66 6.26
CA ALA A 504 44.93 14.26 7.47
C ALA A 504 45.12 12.78 7.80
N GLN A 505 45.45 12.50 9.06
CA GLN A 505 45.53 11.15 9.64
C GLN A 505 44.78 11.10 10.98
N ALA A 506 44.50 9.89 11.49
CA ALA A 506 43.79 9.67 12.76
C ALA A 506 42.47 10.47 12.86
N CYS A 507 41.59 10.31 11.87
CA CYS A 507 40.34 11.05 11.80
C CYS A 507 39.32 10.53 12.83
N SER A 508 38.52 11.42 13.40
CA SER A 508 37.35 11.08 14.21
C SER A 508 36.21 12.05 13.90
N VAL A 509 34.97 11.58 13.91
CA VAL A 509 33.79 12.38 13.57
C VAL A 509 32.93 12.56 14.81
N ILE A 510 32.60 13.80 15.15
CA ILE A 510 31.62 14.14 16.18
C ILE A 510 30.39 14.72 15.49
N LEU A 511 29.22 14.19 15.82
CA LEU A 511 27.95 14.63 15.27
C LEU A 511 27.15 15.35 16.37
N SER A 512 26.52 16.47 16.02
CA SER A 512 25.53 17.14 16.87
C SER A 512 24.38 17.69 16.03
N SER A 513 23.32 18.18 16.67
CA SER A 513 22.15 18.72 16.00
C SER A 513 21.79 20.14 16.45
N THR A 514 21.11 20.87 15.58
CA THR A 514 20.49 22.15 15.89
C THR A 514 19.05 22.14 15.35
N PRO A 515 18.02 22.25 16.21
CA PRO A 515 18.12 22.34 17.68
C PRO A 515 18.70 21.05 18.30
N SER A 516 19.28 21.18 19.51
CA SER A 516 19.76 20.02 20.25
C SER A 516 18.57 19.15 20.65
N MET A 517 18.69 17.83 20.46
CA MET A 517 17.66 16.86 20.82
C MET A 517 18.20 15.86 21.81
N VAL A 518 17.34 15.48 22.76
CA VAL A 518 17.69 14.58 23.85
C VAL A 518 17.74 13.14 23.35
N ASP A 519 18.82 12.42 23.66
CA ASP A 519 18.90 10.98 23.48
C ASP A 519 18.32 10.28 24.71
N ILE A 520 17.06 9.83 24.59
CA ILE A 520 16.36 9.14 25.67
C ILE A 520 16.98 7.77 26.01
N PHE A 521 17.89 7.23 25.19
CA PHE A 521 18.50 5.91 25.40
C PHE A 521 19.91 5.96 26.00
N SER A 522 20.41 7.14 26.35
CA SER A 522 21.78 7.35 26.84
C SER A 522 22.03 7.02 28.33
N GLY A 523 21.01 6.50 29.05
CA GLY A 523 21.11 6.17 30.49
C GLY A 523 21.62 4.75 30.81
N PRO A 524 22.11 4.49 32.05
CA PRO A 524 22.55 3.17 32.49
C PRO A 524 21.42 2.13 32.42
N GLY A 525 21.69 0.97 31.82
CA GLY A 525 20.72 -0.12 31.62
C GLY A 525 19.98 -0.11 30.27
N ARG A 526 20.32 0.78 29.33
CA ARG A 526 19.67 0.91 28.01
C ARG A 526 20.52 0.47 26.81
N SER A 527 21.56 -0.33 27.05
CA SER A 527 22.50 -0.86 26.04
C SER A 527 21.86 -1.75 24.98
N GLU A 528 20.61 -2.22 25.18
CA GLU A 528 19.91 -3.06 24.22
C GLU A 528 19.61 -2.32 22.90
N VAL A 529 19.35 -1.02 22.96
CA VAL A 529 19.02 -0.21 21.78
C VAL A 529 20.22 -0.04 20.86
N ASP A 530 21.44 -0.07 21.41
CA ASP A 530 22.68 -0.08 20.62
C ASP A 530 22.80 -1.32 19.74
N SER A 531 22.28 -2.46 20.21
CA SER A 531 22.26 -3.69 19.42
C SER A 531 21.34 -3.58 18.19
N LEU A 532 20.31 -2.72 18.23
CA LEU A 532 19.42 -2.45 17.09
C LEU A 532 20.09 -1.58 16.02
N ILE A 533 21.06 -0.75 16.43
CA ILE A 533 21.78 0.19 15.56
C ILE A 533 22.88 -0.54 14.77
N HIS A 534 23.45 -1.62 15.32
CA HIS A 534 24.59 -2.35 14.77
C HIS A 534 24.34 -3.19 13.50
N ILE A 535 23.13 -3.21 12.93
CA ILE A 535 22.78 -4.21 11.90
C ILE A 535 23.12 -3.78 10.45
N LYS A 536 23.51 -2.52 10.15
CA LYS A 536 23.64 -2.11 8.72
C LYS A 536 24.77 -1.17 8.28
N SER A 537 25.64 -0.65 9.15
CA SER A 537 26.76 0.21 8.69
C SER A 537 28.11 -0.33 9.15
N ASP A 538 29.05 -0.48 8.22
CA ASP A 538 30.49 -0.60 8.51
C ASP A 538 30.86 0.39 9.61
N ASN A 539 31.36 -0.11 10.76
CA ASN A 539 31.69 0.63 11.99
C ASN A 539 31.80 2.15 11.80
N PRO A 540 30.74 2.92 12.11
CA PRO A 540 30.72 4.36 11.85
C PRO A 540 31.66 5.09 12.81
N ASP A 541 32.35 6.13 12.31
CA ASP A 541 33.27 6.96 13.11
C ASP A 541 32.54 7.92 14.07
N GLY A 542 31.26 8.17 13.83
CA GLY A 542 30.38 8.96 14.70
C GLY A 542 28.92 8.52 14.57
N ILE A 543 28.21 8.50 15.70
CA ILE A 543 26.78 8.17 15.80
C ILE A 543 26.07 9.27 16.58
N LEU A 544 24.91 9.70 16.10
CA LEU A 544 24.03 10.64 16.80
C LEU A 544 22.59 10.11 16.76
N ARG A 545 21.98 9.92 17.93
CA ARG A 545 20.57 9.55 18.05
C ARG A 545 19.72 10.78 18.35
N LEU A 546 18.63 10.90 17.61
CA LEU A 546 17.76 12.05 17.57
C LEU A 546 16.34 11.59 17.88
N CYS A 547 15.94 11.73 19.14
CA CYS A 547 14.65 11.27 19.64
C CYS A 547 13.64 12.43 19.75
N SER A 548 12.37 12.08 19.99
CA SER A 548 11.28 13.05 20.15
C SER A 548 11.08 13.97 18.94
N LEU A 549 11.28 13.45 17.71
CA LEU A 549 11.13 14.23 16.47
C LEU A 549 9.74 14.85 16.33
N GLN A 550 8.70 14.29 16.97
CA GLN A 550 7.36 14.88 16.97
C GLN A 550 7.37 16.30 17.54
N LYS A 551 8.30 16.64 18.45
CA LYS A 551 8.39 17.96 19.08
C LYS A 551 9.04 19.03 18.19
N LEU A 552 9.60 18.64 17.06
CA LEU A 552 10.36 19.53 16.18
C LEU A 552 9.44 20.54 15.46
N GLN A 553 9.64 21.82 15.74
CA GLN A 553 8.86 22.94 15.17
C GLN A 553 9.43 23.47 13.84
N GLY A 554 10.74 23.35 13.62
CA GLY A 554 11.45 23.91 12.47
C GLY A 554 12.32 22.89 11.74
N SER A 555 13.26 23.38 10.93
CA SER A 555 14.25 22.52 10.26
C SER A 555 15.26 21.95 11.25
N LEU A 556 15.75 20.75 10.97
CA LEU A 556 16.79 20.07 11.73
C LEU A 556 18.10 20.14 10.96
N VAL A 557 19.13 20.68 11.60
CA VAL A 557 20.48 20.80 11.04
C VAL A 557 21.41 19.84 11.75
N ILE A 558 22.16 19.04 11.00
CA ILE A 558 23.22 18.17 11.50
C ILE A 558 24.55 18.90 11.39
N ASN A 559 25.25 19.05 12.50
CA ASN A 559 26.61 19.57 12.55
C ASN A 559 27.60 18.39 12.54
N VAL A 560 28.54 18.42 11.61
CA VAL A 560 29.58 17.40 11.43
C VAL A 560 30.94 18.01 11.74
N ASP A 561 31.48 17.63 12.89
CA ASP A 561 32.78 18.07 13.38
C ASP A 561 33.83 17.00 13.10
N LEU A 562 34.66 17.25 12.09
CA LEU A 562 35.80 16.40 11.76
C LEU A 562 37.01 16.83 12.57
N HIS A 563 37.52 15.94 13.41
CA HIS A 563 38.80 16.10 14.08
C HIS A 563 39.85 15.23 13.39
N TYR A 564 40.99 15.81 13.02
CA TYR A 564 42.08 15.10 12.35
C TYR A 564 43.44 15.60 12.84
N THR A 565 44.47 14.78 12.70
CA THR A 565 45.86 15.17 12.95
C THR A 565 46.50 15.53 11.62
N HIS A 566 46.99 16.76 11.49
CA HIS A 566 47.61 17.22 10.26
C HIS A 566 48.95 16.51 10.03
N VAL A 567 49.18 16.01 8.82
CA VAL A 567 50.32 15.11 8.52
C VAL A 567 51.67 15.80 8.75
N ASP A 568 51.82 17.06 8.34
CA ASP A 568 53.10 17.77 8.40
C ASP A 568 53.35 18.39 9.77
N SER A 569 52.36 19.11 10.31
CA SER A 569 52.50 19.88 11.55
C SER A 569 52.27 19.06 12.81
N LYS A 570 51.74 17.83 12.67
CA LYS A 570 51.34 16.93 13.78
C LYS A 570 50.30 17.54 14.75
N LEU A 571 49.73 18.70 14.43
CA LEU A 571 48.71 19.36 15.25
C LEU A 571 47.34 18.69 15.06
N ARG A 572 46.57 18.62 16.15
CA ARG A 572 45.17 18.19 16.13
C ARG A 572 44.30 19.37 15.70
N LEU A 573 43.62 19.26 14.57
CA LEU A 573 42.78 20.30 13.98
C LEU A 573 41.31 19.85 13.94
N LYS A 574 40.42 20.83 13.85
CA LYS A 574 38.97 20.66 13.74
C LYS A 574 38.46 21.42 12.52
N GLU A 575 37.64 20.77 11.70
CA GLU A 575 36.83 21.41 10.67
C GLU A 575 35.36 21.03 10.87
N SER A 576 34.45 21.99 10.66
CA SER A 576 33.02 21.82 10.87
C SER A 576 32.23 22.08 9.58
N GLN A 577 31.23 21.25 9.32
CA GLN A 577 30.23 21.48 8.27
C GLN A 577 28.82 21.27 8.83
N GLN A 578 27.84 21.90 8.19
CA GLN A 578 26.44 21.80 8.58
C GLN A 578 25.61 21.24 7.43
N LYS A 579 24.62 20.42 7.75
CA LYS A 579 23.67 19.88 6.80
C LYS A 579 22.25 20.04 7.30
N ASP A 580 21.48 20.87 6.62
CA ASP A 580 20.03 20.96 6.84
C ASP A 580 19.33 19.74 6.21
N ILE A 581 18.60 18.99 7.05
CA ILE A 581 17.86 17.79 6.65
C ILE A 581 16.34 17.99 6.68
N GLY A 582 15.87 19.24 6.85
CA GLY A 582 14.44 19.53 6.86
C GLY A 582 13.74 19.03 8.11
N ARG A 583 12.53 18.49 7.92
CA ARG A 583 11.70 17.87 8.96
C ARG A 583 11.58 16.38 8.68
N PRO A 584 12.51 15.54 9.17
CA PRO A 584 12.54 14.13 8.84
C PRO A 584 11.44 13.33 9.55
N LEU A 585 11.05 12.20 8.96
CA LEU A 585 10.11 11.24 9.54
C LEU A 585 8.81 11.91 10.04
N VAL A 586 8.34 11.59 11.26
CA VAL A 586 7.08 12.10 11.80
C VAL A 586 7.09 13.63 11.97
N ALA A 587 8.26 14.28 12.02
CA ALA A 587 8.32 15.74 12.08
C ALA A 587 7.74 16.41 10.83
N SER A 588 7.65 15.68 9.71
CA SER A 588 6.97 16.14 8.50
C SER A 588 5.45 16.24 8.65
N TRP A 589 4.88 15.54 9.64
CA TRP A 589 3.50 15.75 10.03
C TRP A 589 3.43 17.04 10.83
N GLU A 590 2.61 17.98 10.38
CA GLU A 590 2.28 19.19 11.13
C GLU A 590 1.36 18.85 12.33
N LEU A 591 1.83 17.97 13.22
CA LEU A 591 1.08 17.50 14.39
C LEU A 591 0.78 18.64 15.38
N TYR A 592 1.59 19.71 15.39
CA TYR A 592 1.53 20.80 16.38
C TYR A 592 1.54 22.20 15.78
N MET A 593 1.22 22.36 14.49
CA MET A 593 0.97 23.69 13.94
C MET A 593 -0.29 24.25 14.60
N LYS A 594 -0.13 24.99 15.70
CA LYS A 594 -1.18 25.86 16.21
C LYS A 594 -1.64 26.72 15.02
N GLN A 595 -2.90 26.56 14.60
CA GLN A 595 -3.52 27.52 13.71
C GLN A 595 -3.56 28.87 14.45
N GLY A 596 -2.58 29.73 14.18
CA GLY A 596 -2.51 31.07 14.70
C GLY A 596 -2.74 32.06 13.57
N ALA A 597 -3.96 32.59 13.48
CA ALA A 597 -4.30 34.01 13.21
C ALA A 597 -5.72 34.13 12.62
N GLY A 598 -6.68 34.56 13.44
CA GLY A 598 -8.02 34.92 12.97
C GLY A 598 -8.94 35.39 14.10
N ALA A 599 -8.92 36.71 14.35
CA ALA A 599 -9.85 37.51 15.15
C ALA A 599 -9.79 37.38 16.69
N ALA A 600 -9.07 38.33 17.28
CA ALA A 600 -9.16 38.72 18.68
C ALA A 600 -10.59 39.17 19.05
N LYS A 601 -11.06 38.73 20.23
CA LYS A 601 -11.99 39.52 21.05
C LYS A 601 -11.44 39.59 22.47
N VAL A 602 -11.18 40.82 22.87
CA VAL A 602 -10.72 41.32 24.16
C VAL A 602 -11.79 41.09 25.21
N HIS A 603 -11.42 40.61 26.40
CA HIS A 603 -11.99 41.08 27.65
C HIS A 603 -11.01 40.86 28.83
N ASP A 604 -10.88 41.92 29.61
CA ASP A 604 -9.95 42.17 30.71
C ASP A 604 -10.18 41.31 31.97
N ALA A 605 -9.10 41.01 32.71
CA ALA A 605 -9.02 41.19 34.19
C ALA A 605 -7.61 40.90 34.78
N VAL A 606 -6.93 41.99 35.16
CA VAL A 606 -6.08 42.32 36.34
C VAL A 606 -5.31 41.23 37.15
N PRO A 607 -4.04 41.46 37.55
CA PRO A 607 -3.13 40.45 38.14
C PRO A 607 -3.03 40.46 39.68
N ALA A 608 -2.69 39.32 40.28
CA ALA A 608 -2.36 39.20 41.71
C ALA A 608 -1.00 38.52 41.96
N ARG A 609 -0.08 39.39 42.39
CA ARG A 609 1.10 39.29 43.28
C ARG A 609 1.70 37.92 43.69
N SER A 610 3.02 37.94 43.62
CA SER A 610 4.08 37.10 44.18
C SER A 610 4.03 36.85 45.68
N PHE A 611 4.56 35.69 46.12
CA PHE A 611 5.28 35.54 47.38
C PHE A 611 6.41 34.50 47.25
N ASP A 612 7.62 34.91 47.62
CA ASP A 612 8.84 34.10 47.75
C ASP A 612 8.81 33.16 48.96
N GLY A 613 9.57 32.05 48.88
CA GLY A 613 9.75 31.11 49.99
C GLY A 613 10.90 30.12 49.77
N ILE A 614 12.04 30.42 50.41
CA ILE A 614 13.38 29.81 50.37
C ILE A 614 13.48 28.37 50.97
N SER A 615 14.56 27.64 50.58
CA SER A 615 15.32 26.61 51.35
C SER A 615 14.79 25.15 51.33
N LYS A 616 15.57 24.07 51.28
CA LYS A 616 17.02 23.78 51.32
C LYS A 616 17.24 22.32 50.86
N SER A 617 18.46 22.05 50.41
CA SER A 617 19.02 20.74 50.07
C SER A 617 19.21 19.80 51.26
N LYS A 618 19.22 18.48 51.00
CA LYS A 618 20.18 17.49 51.56
C LYS A 618 20.00 16.10 50.92
N SER A 619 21.10 15.57 50.40
CA SER A 619 21.35 14.17 50.01
C SER A 619 21.56 13.25 51.23
N PRO A 620 21.39 11.92 51.11
CA PRO A 620 22.55 11.02 51.24
C PRO A 620 22.49 9.72 50.38
N ILE A 621 23.60 9.33 49.72
CA ILE A 621 24.57 8.24 50.05
C ILE A 621 24.16 6.83 49.55
N GLN A 622 24.99 6.33 48.63
CA GLN A 622 25.05 4.97 48.07
C GLN A 622 25.62 3.94 49.06
N GLN A 623 25.08 2.73 49.03
CA GLN A 623 25.80 1.49 49.37
C GLN A 623 25.54 0.45 48.26
N THR A 624 26.64 -0.07 47.72
CA THR A 624 26.72 -1.12 46.69
C THR A 624 26.85 -2.49 47.34
N VAL A 625 26.09 -3.48 46.85
CA VAL A 625 26.41 -4.91 47.02
C VAL A 625 26.12 -5.63 45.71
N ASP A 626 27.16 -6.24 45.13
CA ASP A 626 27.12 -7.08 43.94
C ASP A 626 26.50 -8.45 44.23
N GLY A 627 25.66 -8.95 43.31
CA GLY A 627 25.12 -10.30 43.31
C GLY A 627 24.58 -10.73 41.94
N GLN A 628 25.04 -11.89 41.46
CA GLN A 628 24.69 -12.50 40.17
C GLN A 628 23.16 -12.63 39.95
N CYS A 629 22.66 -12.12 38.82
CA CYS A 629 21.23 -12.10 38.50
C CYS A 629 20.72 -13.40 37.88
N ARG A 630 19.66 -13.96 38.47
CA ARG A 630 18.70 -14.88 37.83
C ARG A 630 17.58 -14.03 37.18
N PRO A 631 16.96 -14.47 36.07
CA PRO A 631 15.86 -13.73 35.45
C PRO A 631 14.69 -13.55 36.44
N PHE A 632 14.19 -12.33 36.58
CA PHE A 632 13.06 -11.98 37.45
C PHE A 632 12.03 -11.13 36.71
N THR A 633 10.76 -11.27 37.07
CA THR A 633 9.65 -10.46 36.54
C THR A 633 9.52 -9.17 37.33
N ARG A 634 9.39 -8.00 36.68
CA ARG A 634 9.15 -6.73 37.35
C ARG A 634 7.68 -6.30 37.20
N LYS A 635 7.10 -5.78 38.28
CA LYS A 635 5.75 -5.18 38.31
C LYS A 635 5.78 -3.71 37.94
N ALA A 636 4.68 -3.21 37.39
CA ALA A 636 4.34 -1.79 37.36
C ALA A 636 3.70 -1.38 38.71
N GLU A 637 4.50 -1.15 39.75
CA GLU A 637 3.95 -0.76 41.07
C GLU A 637 3.62 0.74 41.16
N VAL A 638 2.35 1.06 41.45
CA VAL A 638 1.96 2.36 42.03
C VAL A 638 2.04 2.21 43.55
N LEU A 639 2.95 2.93 44.20
CA LEU A 639 3.01 3.00 45.66
C LEU A 639 1.74 3.70 46.19
N ALA A 640 0.79 2.91 46.69
CA ALA A 640 -0.30 3.39 47.54
C ALA A 640 0.23 3.50 48.98
N ALA A 641 0.01 4.65 49.61
CA ALA A 641 0.38 4.91 50.99
C ALA A 641 -0.28 3.87 51.92
N ARG A 642 0.52 3.24 52.79
CA ARG A 642 0.06 2.37 53.89
C ARG A 642 -0.86 3.16 54.81
N SER A 643 -2.17 2.92 54.75
CA SER A 643 -3.08 3.17 55.87
C SER A 643 -3.20 1.88 56.69
N LYS A 644 -2.93 1.98 57.99
CA LYS A 644 -2.98 0.90 58.98
C LYS A 644 -4.27 0.08 58.87
N GLU A 645 -4.13 -1.24 58.80
CA GLU A 645 -5.20 -2.19 59.08
C GLU A 645 -5.61 -2.07 60.56
N PRO A 646 -6.91 -2.06 60.88
CA PRO A 646 -7.38 -2.59 62.15
C PRO A 646 -7.61 -4.10 62.02
N GLU A 647 -7.11 -4.83 63.01
CA GLU A 647 -7.55 -6.19 63.33
C GLU A 647 -9.06 -6.22 63.60
N GLU A 648 -9.77 -7.19 63.04
CA GLU A 648 -11.03 -7.74 63.57
C GLU A 648 -11.30 -9.04 62.78
N ASN A 649 -10.99 -10.19 63.39
CA ASN A 649 -11.90 -11.07 64.13
C ASN A 649 -12.76 -11.96 63.21
N ASP A 650 -12.45 -13.25 63.27
CA ASP A 650 -13.34 -14.36 62.94
C ASP A 650 -14.70 -14.16 63.61
N GLU A 651 -15.78 -14.28 62.84
CA GLU A 651 -17.00 -14.97 63.30
C GLU A 651 -17.92 -15.32 62.11
N ASN A 652 -17.93 -16.62 61.83
CA ASN A 652 -19.04 -17.51 61.52
C ASN A 652 -20.42 -16.97 61.08
N GLU A 653 -20.97 -17.77 60.15
CA GLU A 653 -22.35 -18.28 60.10
C GLU A 653 -23.43 -17.61 59.22
N HIS A 654 -23.78 -18.38 58.18
CA HIS A 654 -25.12 -18.88 57.83
C HIS A 654 -26.23 -17.93 57.32
N TRP A 655 -26.54 -18.15 56.03
CA TRP A 655 -27.87 -18.30 55.40
C TRP A 655 -29.03 -17.38 55.84
N ASN A 656 -29.46 -16.53 54.91
CA ASN A 656 -30.61 -16.84 54.03
C ASN A 656 -30.67 -15.90 52.82
#